data_AF-A0A7K3BJQ8-F1
#
_entry.id   AF-A0A7K3BJQ8-F1
#
_cell.length_a   1.000
_cell.length_b   1.000
_cell.length_c   1.000
_cell.angle_alpha   90.00
_cell.angle_beta   90.00
_cell.angle_gamma   90.00
#
_symmetry.space_group_name_H-M   'P 1'
#
loop_
_entity.id
_entity.type
_entity.pdbx_description
1 polymer ?
#
loop_
_entity_poly.entity_id
_entity_poly.type
_entity_poly.pdbx_seq_one_letter_code
_entity_poly.pdbx_strand_id
1 'polypeptide(L)'
;MLKPFSRLAPAATVLASGLVYGVLAGAPAQAVTGSPAASGSYAFTARIDIDNGARACSGALVDTDWIVTAGSCLVDDPASGTTPPVGKPAKPVTATIGRTDLTTTSGEVRGVVELVPRSDRDLVLARLSRPVTSVAPVKVSSTVPASGEQLTVTGYGRTKTEWAPLKLHSGTFSAGATQTTTTQMTGQNGAAVCAGDTGGPALRPSGSTYELVSVNSRSWQGGCFGQDTAETRTDAENSRVDDLGDWVQSVVNKPRISDFNCDGIEDVAVADPKATVGGDSGAGLIRVIYGGGKGTAEINQDLDWVPGGAEADDWFGESMDAVDYNQDGCTDIVVGTPSEDLGTATDAGMADILYGAANGVGAGTLKFTHFEQGQGTGVLGSSAPETGDRLGQALAAGTTTAGEPFLVIGIPGESLGSIAKAGNALYVHGSSLSVVGISQDSTGVPGTAEANDGFGSVVEADANHIAIAAPNDAIGTKTGAGTAIVFDHKLNTEGKPTPLFGLDQDLDTVAGAAEAGDQFGASLALISYRPTSSSTATDSILAVGSPGEDLDIDGAAKADAGNVITFRVTAAGTYSQITEIDSGTATDDVTGTSEAGDRFGQTLAAVNTAPRAVGSAATLKLAVGITGEAIGTTAKAGAISTFSLLGSPGANDHWIESGDASGIPGAPTANAQLGASLHFTATSLYVGMPYGPSTYGAVHSLPMSNVTAGGADGTVTTFQPGSGGLPAAGARFGYNVR
;
A
#
# COMPACT_ATOMS: atom_id res chain seq x y z
N MET A 1 55.66 -77.97 18.59
CA MET A 1 54.95 -78.82 17.59
C MET A 1 55.19 -78.20 16.22
N LEU A 2 56.19 -78.68 15.49
CA LEU A 2 56.04 -79.60 14.35
C LEU A 2 55.34 -78.97 13.13
N LYS A 3 56.15 -78.48 12.17
CA LYS A 3 55.91 -78.51 10.72
C LYS A 3 55.64 -79.98 10.28
N PRO A 4 55.07 -80.34 9.09
CA PRO A 4 55.47 -79.78 7.77
C PRO A 4 54.56 -80.00 6.51
N PHE A 5 55.08 -79.57 5.33
CA PHE A 5 54.96 -80.09 3.93
C PHE A 5 53.55 -80.23 3.27
N SER A 6 53.29 -80.08 1.96
CA SER A 6 54.03 -79.63 0.75
C SER A 6 53.13 -79.80 -0.51
N ARG A 7 53.37 -78.99 -1.56
CA ARG A 7 53.36 -79.32 -3.01
C ARG A 7 52.03 -79.57 -3.78
N LEU A 8 51.67 -78.71 -4.74
CA LEU A 8 51.94 -78.81 -6.20
C LEU A 8 51.15 -77.75 -7.02
N ALA A 9 51.83 -77.09 -7.96
CA ALA A 9 51.30 -76.26 -9.06
C ALA A 9 51.12 -77.15 -10.34
N PRO A 10 50.87 -76.66 -11.58
CA PRO A 10 50.51 -75.32 -12.14
C PRO A 10 49.25 -75.41 -13.07
N ALA A 11 48.73 -74.43 -13.84
CA ALA A 11 49.37 -73.65 -14.89
C ALA A 11 48.41 -72.62 -15.57
N ALA A 12 49.06 -71.57 -16.13
CA ALA A 12 48.70 -70.76 -17.31
C ALA A 12 47.59 -69.69 -17.14
N THR A 13 47.70 -68.43 -17.58
CA THR A 13 48.57 -67.80 -18.60
C THR A 13 48.76 -66.31 -18.31
N VAL A 14 49.91 -65.80 -18.76
CA VAL A 14 50.45 -64.43 -18.70
C VAL A 14 49.67 -63.41 -19.53
N LEU A 15 49.50 -62.19 -19.01
CA LEU A 15 49.61 -60.96 -19.80
C LEU A 15 50.03 -59.78 -18.91
N ALA A 16 51.21 -59.25 -19.21
CA ALA A 16 51.81 -58.07 -18.59
C ALA A 16 51.19 -56.80 -19.16
N SER A 17 50.93 -55.79 -18.32
CA SER A 17 50.79 -54.39 -18.73
C SER A 17 51.11 -53.51 -17.53
N GLY A 18 52.07 -52.60 -17.71
CA GLY A 18 52.61 -51.74 -16.68
C GLY A 18 51.56 -50.77 -16.12
N LEU A 19 51.56 -50.62 -14.80
CA LEU A 19 50.92 -49.50 -14.13
C LEU A 19 51.72 -48.23 -14.44
N VAL A 20 51.21 -47.47 -15.42
CA VAL A 20 51.53 -46.06 -15.59
C VAL A 20 51.04 -45.34 -14.33
N TYR A 21 51.95 -44.72 -13.59
CA TYR A 21 51.62 -43.68 -12.63
C TYR A 21 51.03 -42.49 -13.41
N GLY A 22 49.70 -42.51 -13.56
CA GLY A 22 48.95 -41.32 -13.91
C GLY A 22 48.92 -40.42 -12.69
N VAL A 23 49.77 -39.39 -12.66
CA VAL A 23 49.56 -38.22 -11.82
C VAL A 23 48.29 -37.55 -12.37
N LEU A 24 47.13 -37.92 -11.83
CA LEU A 24 45.96 -37.08 -11.89
C LEU A 24 46.18 -35.98 -10.87
N ALA A 25 46.49 -34.78 -11.38
CA ALA A 25 46.37 -33.56 -10.60
C ALA A 25 44.93 -33.47 -10.10
N GLY A 26 44.71 -33.83 -8.84
CA GLY A 26 43.42 -33.64 -8.17
C GLY A 26 43.17 -32.13 -8.07
N ALA A 27 42.18 -31.65 -8.79
CA ALA A 27 41.66 -30.30 -8.58
C ALA A 27 41.08 -30.19 -7.16
N PRO A 28 41.26 -29.06 -6.45
CA PRO A 28 40.77 -28.94 -5.08
C PRO A 28 39.23 -28.80 -5.04
N ALA A 29 38.60 -29.48 -4.09
CA ALA A 29 37.16 -29.42 -3.78
C ALA A 29 36.76 -28.10 -3.05
N GLN A 30 35.56 -27.56 -3.33
CA GLN A 30 35.11 -26.17 -3.11
C GLN A 30 33.68 -25.94 -2.53
N ALA A 31 33.47 -25.70 -1.21
CA ALA A 31 32.22 -25.59 -0.38
C ALA A 31 31.29 -24.31 -0.45
N VAL A 32 30.17 -24.21 -1.22
CA VAL A 32 29.59 -22.93 -1.80
C VAL A 32 30.68 -21.89 -2.04
N THR A 33 31.84 -22.42 -2.36
CA THR A 33 33.00 -21.73 -2.88
C THR A 33 33.03 -22.07 -4.36
N GLY A 34 31.87 -22.35 -4.97
CA GLY A 34 31.83 -22.39 -6.40
C GLY A 34 32.15 -21.01 -6.96
N SER A 35 32.37 -20.93 -8.26
CA SER A 35 32.89 -19.73 -8.88
C SER A 35 32.04 -18.51 -8.54
N PRO A 36 32.65 -17.31 -8.38
CA PRO A 36 31.89 -16.07 -8.39
C PRO A 36 30.91 -16.09 -9.57
N ALA A 37 29.64 -15.79 -9.31
CA ALA A 37 28.62 -15.77 -10.33
C ALA A 37 29.02 -14.75 -11.41
N ALA A 38 28.74 -15.09 -12.67
CA ALA A 38 28.94 -14.14 -13.75
C ALA A 38 28.07 -12.90 -13.53
N SER A 39 28.60 -11.73 -13.88
CA SER A 39 27.90 -10.45 -13.71
C SER A 39 26.46 -10.52 -14.26
N GLY A 40 25.49 -10.05 -13.48
CA GLY A 40 24.08 -10.05 -13.85
C GLY A 40 23.35 -11.41 -13.79
N SER A 41 24.05 -12.50 -13.42
CA SER A 41 23.40 -13.80 -13.22
C SER A 41 22.66 -13.87 -11.88
N TYR A 42 21.53 -14.58 -11.85
CA TYR A 42 20.75 -14.83 -10.63
C TYR A 42 20.35 -13.55 -9.87
N ALA A 43 20.03 -12.49 -10.59
CA ALA A 43 19.75 -11.16 -10.04
C ALA A 43 18.68 -11.15 -8.92
N PHE A 44 17.76 -12.12 -8.92
CA PHE A 44 16.76 -12.32 -7.86
C PHE A 44 17.35 -12.80 -6.53
N THR A 45 18.61 -13.24 -6.47
CA THR A 45 19.26 -13.68 -5.22
C THR A 45 19.57 -12.45 -4.37
N ALA A 46 18.96 -12.39 -3.19
CA ALA A 46 19.10 -11.29 -2.26
C ALA A 46 20.25 -11.54 -1.28
N ARG A 47 21.03 -10.51 -0.99
CA ARG A 47 21.83 -10.41 0.23
C ARG A 47 20.95 -9.81 1.32
N ILE A 48 20.84 -10.48 2.47
CA ILE A 48 20.06 -10.00 3.60
C ILE A 48 21.03 -9.65 4.73
N ASP A 49 21.10 -8.37 5.10
CA ASP A 49 21.90 -7.89 6.23
C ASP A 49 20.96 -7.56 7.39
N ILE A 50 21.27 -8.10 8.57
CA ILE A 50 20.47 -7.98 9.80
C ILE A 50 21.27 -7.18 10.81
N ASP A 51 20.60 -6.24 11.48
CA ASP A 51 21.17 -5.40 12.53
C ASP A 51 22.41 -4.64 12.02
N ASN A 52 22.25 -3.94 10.91
CA ASN A 52 23.31 -3.20 10.22
C ASN A 52 24.52 -4.07 9.83
N GLY A 53 24.25 -5.32 9.43
CA GLY A 53 25.27 -6.26 8.97
C GLY A 53 25.97 -7.04 10.07
N ALA A 54 25.50 -6.97 11.32
CA ALA A 54 26.01 -7.81 12.41
C ALA A 54 25.82 -9.32 12.12
N ARG A 55 24.76 -9.66 11.40
CA ARG A 55 24.55 -10.99 10.79
C ARG A 55 24.10 -10.82 9.36
N ALA A 56 24.37 -11.84 8.54
CA ALA A 56 23.89 -11.87 7.17
C ALA A 56 23.40 -13.25 6.76
N CYS A 57 22.48 -13.22 5.81
CA CYS A 57 21.88 -14.36 5.16
C CYS A 57 21.74 -14.09 3.66
N SER A 58 21.24 -15.11 2.95
CA SER A 58 20.82 -15.00 1.55
C SER A 58 19.30 -15.17 1.45
N GLY A 59 18.74 -14.84 0.29
CA GLY A 59 17.31 -14.94 0.01
C GLY A 59 17.03 -14.96 -1.48
N ALA A 60 15.76 -15.02 -1.86
CA ALA A 60 15.35 -14.87 -3.26
C ALA A 60 14.09 -14.02 -3.39
N LEU A 61 14.10 -13.07 -4.32
CA LEU A 61 12.92 -12.29 -4.73
C LEU A 61 11.92 -13.23 -5.42
N VAL A 62 10.73 -13.40 -4.85
CA VAL A 62 9.66 -14.27 -5.39
C VAL A 62 8.44 -13.48 -5.85
N ASP A 63 8.36 -12.21 -5.46
CA ASP A 63 7.43 -11.18 -5.90
C ASP A 63 8.15 -9.83 -5.85
N THR A 64 7.69 -8.80 -6.55
CA THR A 64 8.36 -7.48 -6.53
C THR A 64 8.48 -6.91 -5.11
N ASP A 65 7.57 -7.29 -4.22
CA ASP A 65 7.54 -6.78 -2.84
C ASP A 65 8.03 -7.81 -1.83
N TRP A 66 8.33 -9.06 -2.24
CA TRP A 66 8.60 -10.13 -1.29
C TRP A 66 9.83 -10.96 -1.66
N ILE A 67 10.68 -11.15 -0.66
CA ILE A 67 11.73 -12.16 -0.70
C ILE A 67 11.31 -13.36 0.15
N VAL A 68 11.76 -14.54 -0.24
CA VAL A 68 11.72 -15.74 0.59
C VAL A 68 13.12 -16.01 1.15
N THR A 69 13.19 -16.37 2.42
CA THR A 69 14.43 -16.75 3.10
C THR A 69 14.13 -17.77 4.22
N ALA A 70 15.14 -18.20 4.95
CA ALA A 70 14.98 -19.07 6.11
C ALA A 70 14.50 -18.24 7.32
N GLY A 71 13.53 -18.74 8.08
CA GLY A 71 13.04 -18.07 9.28
C GLY A 71 14.13 -17.96 10.37
N SER A 72 15.02 -18.95 10.43
CA SER A 72 16.23 -18.96 11.28
C SER A 72 17.16 -17.76 11.04
N CYS A 73 17.08 -17.09 9.88
CA CYS A 73 17.84 -15.86 9.64
C CYS A 73 17.32 -14.67 10.45
N LEU A 74 16.03 -14.67 10.84
CA LEU A 74 15.33 -13.49 11.36
C LEU A 74 14.86 -13.66 12.81
N VAL A 75 15.27 -14.73 13.47
CA VAL A 75 15.16 -14.91 14.93
C VAL A 75 16.41 -14.41 15.63
N ASP A 76 16.31 -14.01 16.90
CA ASP A 76 17.50 -13.57 17.66
C ASP A 76 18.52 -14.70 17.79
N ASP A 77 18.07 -15.88 18.24
CA ASP A 77 18.90 -17.08 18.40
C ASP A 77 18.36 -18.25 17.56
N PRO A 78 18.98 -18.56 16.41
CA PRO A 78 18.58 -19.69 15.55
C PRO A 78 18.81 -21.07 16.19
N ALA A 79 19.56 -21.16 17.29
CA ALA A 79 19.67 -22.42 18.05
C ALA A 79 18.42 -22.70 18.90
N SER A 80 17.64 -21.66 19.22
CA SER A 80 16.45 -21.75 20.08
C SER A 80 15.13 -21.94 19.32
N GLY A 81 15.11 -21.65 18.01
CA GLY A 81 13.94 -21.78 17.15
C GLY A 81 14.19 -21.22 15.75
N THR A 82 13.25 -21.43 14.83
CA THR A 82 13.38 -20.99 13.42
C THR A 82 12.20 -20.14 12.94
N THR A 83 11.26 -19.81 13.82
CA THR A 83 10.04 -19.07 13.47
C THR A 83 10.12 -17.68 14.08
N PRO A 84 10.39 -16.61 13.29
CA PRO A 84 10.34 -15.24 13.78
C PRO A 84 8.91 -14.81 14.12
N PRO A 85 8.71 -13.75 14.91
CA PRO A 85 7.39 -13.13 15.09
C PRO A 85 6.80 -12.67 13.74
N VAL A 86 5.47 -12.69 13.64
CA VAL A 86 4.73 -12.06 12.53
C VAL A 86 4.82 -10.54 12.67
N GLY A 87 4.85 -9.81 11.54
CA GLY A 87 4.87 -8.34 11.53
C GLY A 87 6.28 -7.77 11.33
N LYS A 88 6.50 -6.53 11.80
CA LYS A 88 7.78 -5.83 11.59
C LYS A 88 8.96 -6.58 12.22
N PRO A 89 10.12 -6.71 11.53
CA PRO A 89 11.32 -7.29 12.14
C PRO A 89 11.74 -6.55 13.42
N ALA A 90 12.13 -7.31 14.45
CA ALA A 90 12.58 -6.73 15.73
C ALA A 90 13.89 -5.93 15.63
N LYS A 91 14.69 -6.21 14.59
CA LYS A 91 15.93 -5.51 14.28
C LYS A 91 15.87 -4.98 12.85
N PRO A 92 16.59 -3.90 12.52
CA PRO A 92 16.68 -3.42 11.14
C PRO A 92 17.21 -4.52 10.22
N VAL A 93 16.50 -4.79 9.13
CA VAL A 93 16.90 -5.77 8.12
C VAL A 93 16.87 -5.09 6.76
N THR A 94 17.95 -5.24 5.98
CA THR A 94 18.04 -4.72 4.61
C THR A 94 18.29 -5.85 3.63
N ALA A 95 17.59 -5.82 2.50
CA ALA A 95 17.79 -6.72 1.39
C ALA A 95 18.44 -5.96 0.22
N THR A 96 19.54 -6.49 -0.32
CA THR A 96 20.16 -6.02 -1.57
C THR A 96 19.87 -7.03 -2.67
N ILE A 97 19.19 -6.60 -3.73
CA ILE A 97 18.72 -7.43 -4.85
C ILE A 97 19.29 -6.89 -6.17
N GLY A 98 19.55 -7.75 -7.16
CA GLY A 98 20.04 -7.34 -8.48
C GLY A 98 21.54 -7.01 -8.53
N ARG A 99 22.31 -7.46 -7.54
CA ARG A 99 23.72 -7.07 -7.38
C ARG A 99 24.64 -8.27 -7.16
N THR A 100 25.28 -8.75 -8.23
CA THR A 100 26.27 -9.84 -8.14
C THR A 100 27.60 -9.43 -7.48
N ASP A 101 27.90 -8.12 -7.43
CA ASP A 101 29.08 -7.55 -6.78
C ASP A 101 28.66 -6.38 -5.89
N LEU A 102 28.72 -6.59 -4.58
CA LEU A 102 28.29 -5.67 -3.52
C LEU A 102 29.08 -4.37 -3.47
N THR A 103 30.22 -4.27 -4.16
CA THR A 103 30.99 -3.02 -4.30
C THR A 103 30.37 -2.04 -5.28
N THR A 104 29.43 -2.49 -6.11
CA THR A 104 28.74 -1.64 -7.09
C THR A 104 27.44 -1.09 -6.53
N THR A 105 26.85 -0.11 -7.25
CA THR A 105 25.53 0.46 -6.94
C THR A 105 24.41 -0.15 -7.77
N SER A 106 24.67 -1.24 -8.52
CA SER A 106 23.64 -1.88 -9.33
C SER A 106 22.53 -2.50 -8.47
N GLY A 107 21.37 -2.70 -9.08
CA GLY A 107 20.22 -3.28 -8.38
C GLY A 107 19.64 -2.33 -7.33
N GLU A 108 19.02 -2.90 -6.31
CA GLU A 108 18.16 -2.17 -5.39
C GLU A 108 18.40 -2.62 -3.95
N VAL A 109 18.38 -1.66 -3.02
CA VAL A 109 18.44 -1.92 -1.58
C VAL A 109 17.11 -1.52 -0.97
N ARG A 110 16.56 -2.39 -0.11
CA ARG A 110 15.25 -2.21 0.53
C ARG A 110 15.31 -2.58 2.00
N GLY A 111 14.56 -1.87 2.83
CA GLY A 111 14.25 -2.37 4.17
C GLY A 111 13.33 -3.57 4.08
N VAL A 112 13.41 -4.48 5.06
CA VAL A 112 12.38 -5.49 5.28
C VAL A 112 11.46 -5.00 6.39
N VAL A 113 10.16 -4.99 6.11
CA VAL A 113 9.16 -4.28 6.92
C VAL A 113 8.05 -5.18 7.47
N GLU A 114 7.93 -6.40 6.96
CA GLU A 114 6.93 -7.37 7.44
C GLU A 114 7.45 -8.79 7.25
N LEU A 115 7.20 -9.65 8.23
CA LEU A 115 7.54 -11.07 8.22
C LEU A 115 6.27 -11.92 8.30
N VAL A 116 6.17 -12.88 7.38
CA VAL A 116 5.13 -13.91 7.36
C VAL A 116 5.80 -15.29 7.39
N PRO A 117 6.03 -15.87 8.58
CA PRO A 117 6.76 -17.13 8.74
C PRO A 117 5.87 -18.35 8.49
N ARG A 118 6.52 -19.46 8.12
CA ARG A 118 5.92 -20.81 8.18
C ARG A 118 6.12 -21.40 9.57
N SER A 119 5.13 -22.16 10.03
CA SER A 119 5.21 -22.90 11.30
C SER A 119 5.68 -24.36 11.12
N ASP A 120 5.61 -24.89 9.90
CA ASP A 120 5.91 -26.30 9.59
C ASP A 120 7.33 -26.53 9.04
N ARG A 121 8.05 -25.47 8.66
CA ARG A 121 9.42 -25.53 8.13
C ARG A 121 10.16 -24.20 8.30
N ASP A 122 11.48 -24.25 8.23
CA ASP A 122 12.37 -23.08 8.35
C ASP A 122 12.28 -22.21 7.08
N LEU A 123 11.26 -21.34 7.03
CA LEU A 123 10.96 -20.50 5.87
C LEU A 123 10.11 -19.29 6.29
N VAL A 124 10.38 -18.14 5.69
CA VAL A 124 9.65 -16.89 5.92
C VAL A 124 9.57 -16.10 4.62
N LEU A 125 8.41 -15.49 4.37
CA LEU A 125 8.27 -14.41 3.41
C LEU A 125 8.55 -13.09 4.13
N ALA A 126 9.43 -12.29 3.57
CA ALA A 126 9.86 -11.01 4.08
C ALA A 126 9.50 -9.92 3.07
N ARG A 127 8.62 -9.01 3.47
CA ARG A 127 8.18 -7.89 2.64
C ARG A 127 9.23 -6.80 2.60
N LEU A 128 9.45 -6.25 1.41
CA LEU A 128 10.30 -5.10 1.16
C LEU A 128 9.54 -3.79 1.39
N SER A 129 10.25 -2.76 1.85
CA SER A 129 9.70 -1.43 2.14
C SER A 129 9.03 -0.77 0.92
N ARG A 130 9.43 -1.17 -0.28
CA ARG A 130 8.79 -0.84 -1.56
C ARG A 130 9.18 -1.86 -2.64
N PRO A 131 8.46 -1.91 -3.78
CA PRO A 131 8.73 -2.85 -4.85
C PRO A 131 10.16 -2.75 -5.41
N VAL A 132 10.65 -3.89 -5.90
CA VAL A 132 11.83 -4.02 -6.76
C VAL A 132 11.33 -4.23 -8.18
N THR A 133 11.49 -3.21 -9.04
CA THR A 133 10.94 -3.21 -10.40
C THR A 133 12.00 -3.51 -11.48
N SER A 134 13.29 -3.41 -11.14
CA SER A 134 14.39 -3.67 -12.09
C SER A 134 14.81 -5.13 -12.20
N VAL A 135 14.30 -6.01 -11.33
CA VAL A 135 14.69 -7.43 -11.26
C VAL A 135 13.45 -8.32 -11.35
N ALA A 136 13.45 -9.24 -12.31
CA ALA A 136 12.40 -10.25 -12.42
C ALA A 136 12.47 -11.23 -11.23
N PRO A 137 11.37 -11.45 -10.49
CA PRO A 137 11.32 -12.45 -9.43
C PRO A 137 11.54 -13.89 -9.95
N VAL A 138 12.08 -14.76 -9.10
CA VAL A 138 12.17 -16.19 -9.41
C VAL A 138 10.83 -16.87 -9.19
N LYS A 139 10.42 -17.70 -10.14
CA LYS A 139 9.19 -18.49 -10.03
C LYS A 139 9.36 -19.57 -8.96
N VAL A 140 8.43 -19.65 -8.01
CA VAL A 140 8.33 -20.77 -7.07
C VAL A 140 7.94 -22.03 -7.85
N SER A 141 8.77 -23.08 -7.81
CA SER A 141 8.47 -24.33 -8.50
C SER A 141 7.25 -24.99 -7.85
N SER A 142 6.50 -25.78 -8.62
CA SER A 142 5.42 -26.65 -8.10
C SER A 142 5.80 -28.14 -8.15
N THR A 143 7.08 -28.42 -8.43
CA THR A 143 7.58 -29.78 -8.67
C THR A 143 8.63 -30.16 -7.65
N VAL A 144 8.34 -31.22 -6.90
CA VAL A 144 9.26 -31.88 -5.95
C VAL A 144 10.63 -32.12 -6.62
N PRO A 145 11.76 -31.82 -5.96
CA PRO A 145 13.07 -32.21 -6.48
C PRO A 145 13.17 -33.72 -6.63
N ALA A 146 13.64 -34.18 -7.80
CA ALA A 146 13.88 -35.60 -8.01
C ALA A 146 15.18 -36.02 -7.32
N SER A 147 15.23 -37.25 -6.78
CA SER A 147 16.48 -37.80 -6.24
C SER A 147 17.54 -37.86 -7.34
N GLY A 148 18.73 -37.33 -7.05
CA GLY A 148 19.83 -37.19 -8.00
C GLY A 148 19.75 -35.95 -8.90
N GLU A 149 18.69 -35.14 -8.79
CA GLU A 149 18.54 -33.94 -9.61
C GLU A 149 19.65 -32.92 -9.31
N GLN A 150 20.25 -32.37 -10.35
CA GLN A 150 21.30 -31.36 -10.24
C GLN A 150 20.68 -29.96 -10.15
N LEU A 151 20.85 -29.31 -9.01
CA LEU A 151 20.36 -27.97 -8.71
C LEU A 151 21.53 -27.00 -8.53
N THR A 152 21.29 -25.73 -8.85
CA THR A 152 22.24 -24.64 -8.63
C THR A 152 21.86 -23.89 -7.36
N VAL A 153 22.75 -23.87 -6.36
CA VAL A 153 22.57 -23.05 -5.16
C VAL A 153 23.34 -21.75 -5.31
N THR A 154 22.74 -20.63 -4.92
CA THR A 154 23.38 -19.30 -4.93
C THR A 154 23.33 -18.65 -3.54
N GLY A 155 24.31 -17.81 -3.22
CA GLY A 155 24.38 -17.14 -1.92
C GLY A 155 25.58 -16.21 -1.74
N TYR A 156 25.52 -15.40 -0.68
CA TYR A 156 26.56 -14.46 -0.24
C TYR A 156 27.23 -14.91 1.06
N GLY A 157 27.11 -16.19 1.40
CA GLY A 157 27.77 -16.78 2.57
C GLY A 157 29.27 -16.91 2.38
N ARG A 158 29.95 -17.34 3.44
CA ARG A 158 31.40 -17.57 3.45
C ARG A 158 31.83 -18.43 2.29
N THR A 159 33.03 -18.16 1.76
CA THR A 159 33.68 -19.07 0.80
C THR A 159 34.71 -19.95 1.51
N LYS A 160 35.65 -20.55 0.76
CA LYS A 160 36.74 -21.39 1.29
C LYS A 160 37.77 -20.54 2.00
N THR A 161 37.96 -19.35 1.44
CA THR A 161 39.09 -18.47 1.68
C THR A 161 38.67 -17.12 2.22
N GLU A 162 37.36 -16.82 2.25
CA GLU A 162 36.84 -15.51 2.60
C GLU A 162 35.69 -15.60 3.60
N TRP A 163 35.78 -14.78 4.65
CA TRP A 163 34.79 -14.70 5.73
C TRP A 163 33.49 -13.97 5.34
N ALA A 164 33.58 -12.99 4.44
CA ALA A 164 32.44 -12.18 4.02
C ALA A 164 32.65 -11.74 2.57
N PRO A 165 32.39 -12.62 1.58
CA PRO A 165 32.56 -12.27 0.19
C PRO A 165 31.62 -11.13 -0.22
N LEU A 166 32.17 -10.23 -1.03
CA LEU A 166 31.39 -9.15 -1.66
C LEU A 166 30.76 -9.58 -2.99
N LYS A 167 31.00 -10.81 -3.44
CA LYS A 167 30.44 -11.34 -4.69
C LYS A 167 29.43 -12.43 -4.40
N LEU A 168 28.41 -12.52 -5.23
CA LEU A 168 27.52 -13.66 -5.25
C LEU A 168 28.29 -14.90 -5.72
N HIS A 169 28.12 -16.02 -5.05
CA HIS A 169 28.68 -17.30 -5.45
C HIS A 169 27.58 -18.28 -5.87
N SER A 170 27.93 -19.24 -6.72
CA SER A 170 27.04 -20.34 -7.09
C SER A 170 27.75 -21.68 -7.06
N GLY A 171 27.02 -22.75 -6.74
CA GLY A 171 27.55 -24.11 -6.71
C GLY A 171 26.51 -25.15 -7.11
N THR A 172 26.95 -26.31 -7.60
CA THR A 172 26.05 -27.40 -8.00
C THR A 172 25.84 -28.38 -6.85
N PHE A 173 24.59 -28.78 -6.64
CA PHE A 173 24.18 -29.74 -5.62
C PHE A 173 23.33 -30.83 -6.26
N SER A 174 23.40 -32.03 -5.72
CA SER A 174 22.50 -33.13 -6.06
C SER A 174 21.42 -33.22 -4.97
N ALA A 175 20.15 -33.19 -5.36
CA ALA A 175 19.04 -33.39 -4.44
C ALA A 175 18.98 -34.86 -4.00
N GLY A 176 18.90 -35.09 -2.70
CA GLY A 176 18.87 -36.41 -2.07
C GLY A 176 17.47 -36.87 -1.72
N ALA A 177 17.35 -37.53 -0.57
CA ALA A 177 16.06 -37.95 -0.05
C ALA A 177 15.18 -36.73 0.30
N THR A 178 13.92 -36.78 -0.15
CA THR A 178 12.90 -35.77 0.14
C THR A 178 11.97 -36.27 1.25
N GLN A 179 11.71 -35.39 2.21
CA GLN A 179 10.66 -35.55 3.23
C GLN A 179 9.52 -34.58 2.93
N THR A 180 8.46 -34.58 3.74
CA THR A 180 7.29 -33.69 3.53
C THR A 180 7.68 -32.23 3.32
N THR A 181 8.55 -31.69 4.17
CA THR A 181 8.90 -30.26 4.16
C THR A 181 10.34 -29.96 3.79
N THR A 182 11.21 -30.98 3.70
CA THR A 182 12.65 -30.81 3.48
C THR A 182 13.19 -31.70 2.37
N THR A 183 14.35 -31.31 1.84
CA THR A 183 15.15 -32.14 0.93
C THR A 183 16.60 -32.11 1.37
N GLN A 184 17.27 -33.27 1.32
CA GLN A 184 18.72 -33.32 1.47
C GLN A 184 19.40 -32.77 0.20
N MET A 185 20.55 -32.13 0.40
CA MET A 185 21.35 -31.53 -0.66
C MET A 185 22.80 -31.95 -0.48
N THR A 186 23.38 -32.65 -1.45
CA THR A 186 24.80 -33.05 -1.41
C THR A 186 25.57 -32.24 -2.42
N GLY A 187 26.52 -31.43 -1.95
CA GLY A 187 27.28 -30.56 -2.84
C GLY A 187 28.26 -31.31 -3.73
N GLN A 188 28.34 -30.85 -4.98
CA GLN A 188 29.11 -31.48 -6.05
C GLN A 188 30.37 -30.68 -6.35
N ASN A 189 31.42 -31.35 -6.81
CA ASN A 189 32.74 -30.73 -7.07
C ASN A 189 33.26 -29.97 -5.84
N GLY A 190 32.88 -30.47 -4.66
CA GLY A 190 33.21 -29.92 -3.36
C GLY A 190 32.32 -28.79 -2.85
N ALA A 191 31.26 -28.37 -3.57
CA ALA A 191 30.25 -27.42 -3.08
C ALA A 191 29.69 -27.84 -1.73
N ALA A 192 29.26 -26.88 -0.91
CA ALA A 192 28.76 -27.02 0.47
C ALA A 192 28.16 -25.70 0.99
N VAL A 193 26.92 -25.68 1.46
CA VAL A 193 26.32 -24.43 1.97
C VAL A 193 27.10 -23.92 3.20
N CYS A 194 27.49 -22.65 3.23
CA CYS A 194 28.28 -22.06 4.31
C CYS A 194 27.47 -21.05 5.15
N ALA A 195 28.00 -20.66 6.31
CA ALA A 195 27.39 -19.59 7.11
C ALA A 195 27.21 -18.31 6.26
N GLY A 196 25.98 -17.80 6.25
CA GLY A 196 25.54 -16.68 5.40
C GLY A 196 24.84 -17.09 4.09
N ASP A 197 24.94 -18.36 3.68
CA ASP A 197 24.15 -18.91 2.56
C ASP A 197 22.76 -19.41 3.00
N THR A 198 22.52 -19.50 4.31
CA THR A 198 21.19 -19.78 4.87
C THR A 198 20.18 -18.81 4.28
N GLY A 199 19.04 -19.34 3.83
CA GLY A 199 18.02 -18.61 3.09
C GLY A 199 18.26 -18.50 1.58
N GLY A 200 19.46 -18.83 1.09
CA GLY A 200 19.79 -18.82 -0.34
C GLY A 200 18.99 -19.84 -1.15
N PRO A 201 18.70 -19.55 -2.43
CA PRO A 201 17.85 -20.41 -3.24
C PRO A 201 18.62 -21.60 -3.83
N ALA A 202 17.95 -22.75 -3.93
CA ALA A 202 18.31 -23.85 -4.81
C ALA A 202 17.43 -23.83 -6.06
N LEU A 203 18.07 -23.81 -7.23
CA LEU A 203 17.46 -23.43 -8.50
C LEU A 203 17.50 -24.58 -9.51
N ARG A 204 16.36 -24.78 -10.18
CA ARG A 204 16.23 -25.65 -11.35
C ARG A 204 16.22 -24.79 -12.62
N PRO A 205 17.07 -25.07 -13.62
CA PRO A 205 16.98 -24.42 -14.93
C PRO A 205 15.63 -24.72 -15.59
N SER A 206 14.97 -23.68 -16.12
CA SER A 206 13.72 -23.78 -16.86
C SER A 206 13.82 -22.89 -18.11
N GLY A 207 14.26 -23.48 -19.23
CA GLY A 207 14.61 -22.73 -20.43
C GLY A 207 15.76 -21.75 -20.17
N SER A 208 15.55 -20.46 -20.44
CA SER A 208 16.49 -19.37 -20.13
C SER A 208 16.31 -18.78 -18.72
N THR A 209 15.40 -19.34 -17.92
CA THR A 209 15.05 -18.85 -16.58
C THR A 209 15.33 -19.93 -15.52
N TYR A 210 14.95 -19.66 -14.27
CA TYR A 210 15.09 -20.57 -13.15
C TYR A 210 13.79 -20.69 -12.38
N GLU A 211 13.57 -21.86 -11.78
CA GLU A 211 12.56 -22.06 -10.75
C GLU A 211 13.23 -22.29 -9.39
N LEU A 212 12.66 -21.71 -8.34
CA LEU A 212 13.03 -21.94 -6.95
C LEU A 212 12.48 -23.30 -6.50
N VAL A 213 13.36 -24.22 -6.15
CA VAL A 213 13.00 -25.59 -5.73
C VAL A 213 13.01 -25.75 -4.22
N SER A 214 13.97 -25.11 -3.56
CA SER A 214 14.09 -25.13 -2.10
C SER A 214 14.95 -23.96 -1.60
N VAL A 215 14.91 -23.71 -0.30
CA VAL A 215 15.66 -22.66 0.40
C VAL A 215 16.64 -23.31 1.38
N ASN A 216 17.90 -22.87 1.37
CA ASN A 216 18.93 -23.40 2.28
C ASN A 216 18.53 -23.15 3.74
N SER A 217 18.48 -24.20 4.58
CA SER A 217 18.20 -24.05 6.02
C SER A 217 19.47 -24.27 6.84
N ARG A 218 20.05 -25.48 6.78
CA ARG A 218 21.21 -25.85 7.61
C ARG A 218 22.20 -26.74 6.85
N SER A 219 23.45 -26.75 7.30
CA SER A 219 24.51 -27.54 6.66
C SER A 219 25.61 -27.94 7.64
N TRP A 220 26.41 -28.92 7.23
CA TRP A 220 27.61 -29.34 7.97
C TRP A 220 28.82 -28.41 7.74
N GLN A 221 28.75 -27.52 6.74
CA GLN A 221 29.76 -26.50 6.43
C GLN A 221 31.20 -27.04 6.17
N GLY A 222 31.35 -28.31 5.79
CA GLY A 222 32.65 -28.88 5.48
C GLY A 222 33.35 -28.14 4.34
N GLY A 223 34.55 -27.63 4.60
CA GLY A 223 35.33 -26.84 3.63
C GLY A 223 35.06 -25.33 3.61
N CYS A 224 34.14 -24.82 4.44
CA CYS A 224 33.89 -23.39 4.59
C CYS A 224 35.01 -22.69 5.41
N PHE A 225 35.24 -21.41 5.15
CA PHE A 225 36.23 -20.61 5.86
C PHE A 225 35.94 -20.55 7.36
N GLY A 226 36.96 -20.83 8.17
CA GLY A 226 36.88 -20.80 9.63
C GLY A 226 36.20 -22.01 10.28
N GLN A 227 35.80 -23.01 9.50
CA GLN A 227 35.30 -24.29 10.03
C GLN A 227 36.43 -25.28 10.32
N ASP A 228 36.16 -26.26 11.17
CA ASP A 228 37.11 -27.33 11.46
C ASP A 228 37.49 -28.06 10.17
N THR A 229 38.78 -28.13 9.89
CA THR A 229 39.31 -28.79 8.70
C THR A 229 39.10 -30.31 8.71
N ALA A 230 38.78 -30.91 9.86
CA ALA A 230 38.36 -32.30 9.98
C ALA A 230 36.91 -32.54 9.54
N GLU A 231 36.06 -31.49 9.49
CA GLU A 231 34.71 -31.61 8.96
C GLU A 231 34.77 -31.58 7.43
N THR A 232 34.45 -32.72 6.82
CA THR A 232 34.50 -32.89 5.37
C THR A 232 33.11 -33.06 4.75
N ARG A 233 32.04 -33.15 5.54
CA ARG A 233 30.69 -33.32 5.02
C ARG A 233 30.19 -32.02 4.43
N THR A 234 29.77 -32.09 3.19
CA THR A 234 29.25 -30.94 2.44
C THR A 234 27.73 -30.95 2.35
N ASP A 235 27.07 -31.93 2.97
CA ASP A 235 25.63 -32.07 2.94
C ASP A 235 24.94 -30.90 3.64
N ALA A 236 23.78 -30.55 3.10
CA ALA A 236 22.86 -29.56 3.61
C ALA A 236 21.43 -30.10 3.62
N GLU A 237 20.57 -29.44 4.37
CA GLU A 237 19.13 -29.66 4.36
C GLU A 237 18.44 -28.35 3.99
N ASN A 238 17.53 -28.45 3.03
CA ASN A 238 16.80 -27.33 2.50
C ASN A 238 15.30 -27.47 2.77
N SER A 239 14.63 -26.34 3.00
CA SER A 239 13.17 -26.23 3.08
C SER A 239 12.58 -26.25 1.67
N ARG A 240 11.68 -27.21 1.40
CA ARG A 240 10.99 -27.33 0.11
C ARG A 240 9.95 -26.22 -0.07
N VAL A 241 9.76 -25.80 -1.32
CA VAL A 241 8.75 -24.77 -1.69
C VAL A 241 7.69 -25.25 -2.66
N ASP A 242 7.76 -26.49 -3.13
CA ASP A 242 6.91 -26.99 -4.23
C ASP A 242 5.41 -27.11 -3.89
N ASP A 243 5.09 -27.20 -2.61
CA ASP A 243 3.74 -27.21 -2.05
C ASP A 243 3.30 -25.84 -1.49
N LEU A 244 4.10 -24.78 -1.70
CA LEU A 244 3.88 -23.47 -1.09
C LEU A 244 3.29 -22.42 -2.06
N GLY A 245 2.99 -22.78 -3.31
CA GLY A 245 2.44 -21.86 -4.30
C GLY A 245 1.22 -21.09 -3.79
N ASP A 246 0.23 -21.80 -3.24
CA ASP A 246 -1.00 -21.19 -2.71
C ASP A 246 -0.73 -20.30 -1.50
N TRP A 247 0.19 -20.70 -0.62
CA TRP A 247 0.57 -19.89 0.53
C TRP A 247 1.27 -18.60 0.10
N VAL A 248 2.24 -18.68 -0.82
CA VAL A 248 2.90 -17.50 -1.37
C VAL A 248 1.87 -16.58 -2.02
N GLN A 249 0.99 -17.11 -2.87
CA GLN A 249 -0.04 -16.31 -3.51
C GLN A 249 -1.02 -15.67 -2.52
N SER A 250 -1.39 -16.37 -1.43
CA SER A 250 -2.26 -15.81 -0.40
C SER A 250 -1.62 -14.64 0.35
N VAL A 251 -0.30 -14.67 0.55
CA VAL A 251 0.44 -13.61 1.24
C VAL A 251 0.69 -12.43 0.31
N VAL A 252 1.20 -12.67 -0.90
CA VAL A 252 1.57 -11.58 -1.82
C VAL A 252 0.35 -10.83 -2.36
N ASN A 253 -0.81 -11.50 -2.47
CA ASN A 253 -2.05 -10.89 -2.96
C ASN A 253 -2.90 -10.27 -1.86
N LYS A 254 -2.50 -10.39 -0.59
CA LYS A 254 -3.24 -9.76 0.51
C LYS A 254 -3.18 -8.23 0.37
N PRO A 255 -4.32 -7.53 0.34
CA PRO A 255 -4.34 -6.07 0.36
C PRO A 255 -3.63 -5.51 1.60
N ARG A 256 -3.11 -4.29 1.46
CA ARG A 256 -2.53 -3.54 2.59
C ARG A 256 -3.65 -3.09 3.53
N ILE A 257 -3.28 -2.89 4.79
CA ILE A 257 -4.13 -2.41 5.87
C ILE A 257 -3.48 -1.17 6.48
N SER A 258 -4.27 -0.29 7.09
CA SER A 258 -3.78 0.73 8.00
C SER A 258 -3.29 0.05 9.28
N ASP A 259 -2.02 0.19 9.61
CA ASP A 259 -1.39 -0.43 10.79
C ASP A 259 -0.35 0.55 11.36
N PHE A 260 -0.86 1.49 12.17
CA PHE A 260 -0.07 2.59 12.74
C PHE A 260 0.92 2.10 13.80
N ASN A 261 0.73 0.87 14.30
CA ASN A 261 1.61 0.24 15.28
C ASN A 261 2.44 -0.95 14.75
N CYS A 262 2.39 -1.20 13.44
CA CYS A 262 3.15 -2.20 12.69
C CYS A 262 3.16 -3.61 13.30
N ASP A 263 2.03 -4.05 13.87
CA ASP A 263 1.86 -5.37 14.46
C ASP A 263 1.22 -6.42 13.54
N GLY A 264 0.84 -6.00 12.33
CA GLY A 264 0.17 -6.81 11.32
C GLY A 264 -1.35 -6.92 11.51
N ILE A 265 -1.94 -6.12 12.40
CA ILE A 265 -3.38 -6.03 12.64
C ILE A 265 -3.89 -4.66 12.19
N GLU A 266 -5.08 -4.62 11.60
CA GLU A 266 -5.68 -3.39 11.09
C GLU A 266 -6.08 -2.47 12.25
N ASP A 267 -5.64 -1.22 12.16
CA ASP A 267 -5.95 -0.11 13.05
C ASP A 267 -6.91 0.85 12.35
N VAL A 268 -7.57 1.72 13.12
CA VAL A 268 -8.50 2.74 12.58
C VAL A 268 -8.16 4.10 13.17
N ALA A 269 -8.02 5.13 12.34
CA ALA A 269 -7.95 6.52 12.77
C ALA A 269 -9.30 7.21 12.53
N VAL A 270 -9.80 7.92 13.55
CA VAL A 270 -11.08 8.65 13.46
C VAL A 270 -10.89 10.08 13.92
N ALA A 271 -11.22 11.03 13.05
CA ALA A 271 -11.16 12.46 13.36
C ALA A 271 -12.44 12.96 14.04
N ASP A 272 -12.25 13.94 14.93
CA ASP A 272 -13.28 14.77 15.53
C ASP A 272 -12.80 16.24 15.51
N PRO A 273 -12.85 16.91 14.34
CA PRO A 273 -12.30 18.25 14.16
C PRO A 273 -13.02 19.33 15.00
N LYS A 274 -14.21 19.02 15.53
CA LYS A 274 -14.95 19.96 16.39
C LYS A 274 -14.80 19.68 17.88
N ALA A 275 -13.94 18.75 18.28
CA ALA A 275 -13.66 18.48 19.67
C ALA A 275 -13.01 19.69 20.38
N THR A 276 -13.25 19.79 21.69
CA THR A 276 -12.57 20.76 22.56
C THR A 276 -11.28 20.14 23.09
N VAL A 277 -10.16 20.85 22.95
CA VAL A 277 -8.84 20.50 23.49
C VAL A 277 -8.35 21.66 24.33
N GLY A 278 -7.76 21.43 25.51
CA GLY A 278 -7.22 22.52 26.35
C GLY A 278 -8.23 23.54 26.93
N GLY A 279 -9.49 23.51 26.51
CA GLY A 279 -10.48 24.57 26.75
C GLY A 279 -10.94 25.29 25.47
N ASP A 280 -10.24 25.03 24.37
CA ASP A 280 -10.43 25.63 23.05
C ASP A 280 -11.41 24.80 22.22
N SER A 281 -12.60 25.36 22.04
CA SER A 281 -13.69 24.70 21.33
C SER A 281 -13.38 24.63 19.83
N GLY A 282 -13.53 23.46 19.22
CA GLY A 282 -13.29 23.31 17.79
C GLY A 282 -11.81 23.21 17.41
N ALA A 283 -10.90 23.06 18.38
CA ALA A 283 -9.49 22.81 18.10
C ALA A 283 -9.26 21.50 17.33
N GLY A 284 -10.05 20.47 17.64
CA GLY A 284 -10.00 19.19 16.94
C GLY A 284 -9.02 18.16 17.52
N LEU A 285 -9.30 16.88 17.27
CA LEU A 285 -8.45 15.76 17.66
C LEU A 285 -8.66 14.56 16.74
N ILE A 286 -7.70 13.63 16.76
CA ILE A 286 -7.77 12.31 16.12
C ILE A 286 -7.70 11.22 17.20
N ARG A 287 -8.52 10.18 17.06
CA ARG A 287 -8.43 8.97 17.89
C ARG A 287 -7.98 7.79 17.04
N VAL A 288 -6.86 7.19 17.41
CA VAL A 288 -6.38 5.94 16.81
C VAL A 288 -6.86 4.79 17.67
N ILE A 289 -7.56 3.84 17.07
CA ILE A 289 -8.10 2.64 17.69
C ILE A 289 -7.24 1.48 17.22
N TYR A 290 -6.37 0.99 18.10
CA TYR A 290 -5.46 -0.09 17.77
C TYR A 290 -6.18 -1.44 17.74
N GLY A 291 -5.92 -2.19 16.67
CA GLY A 291 -6.43 -3.52 16.44
C GLY A 291 -6.06 -4.51 17.55
N GLY A 292 -6.76 -5.65 17.58
CA GLY A 292 -6.46 -6.73 18.54
C GLY A 292 -6.71 -6.39 20.01
N GLY A 293 -7.43 -5.30 20.30
CA GLY A 293 -7.76 -4.87 21.67
C GLY A 293 -6.61 -4.16 22.38
N LYS A 294 -5.69 -3.54 21.63
CA LYS A 294 -4.53 -2.82 22.16
C LYS A 294 -4.84 -1.43 22.74
N GLY A 295 -6.09 -0.99 22.64
CA GLY A 295 -6.57 0.27 23.22
C GLY A 295 -6.62 1.39 22.20
N THR A 296 -6.61 2.63 22.70
CA THR A 296 -6.80 3.83 21.88
C THR A 296 -5.77 4.89 22.22
N ALA A 297 -5.29 5.64 21.24
CA ALA A 297 -4.54 6.87 21.41
C ALA A 297 -5.40 8.08 21.00
N GLU A 298 -5.20 9.22 21.66
CA GLU A 298 -5.80 10.50 21.30
C GLU A 298 -4.66 11.46 20.93
N ILE A 299 -4.79 12.12 19.78
CA ILE A 299 -3.77 12.97 19.16
C ILE A 299 -4.40 14.34 18.91
N ASN A 300 -3.73 15.41 19.34
CA ASN A 300 -4.09 16.80 19.13
C ASN A 300 -2.82 17.67 19.22
N GLN A 301 -2.93 18.95 18.85
CA GLN A 301 -1.80 19.89 18.78
C GLN A 301 -1.24 20.30 20.15
N ASP A 302 -1.91 20.00 21.27
CA ASP A 302 -1.35 20.22 22.62
C ASP A 302 -0.32 19.15 23.04
N LEU A 303 -0.16 18.07 22.27
CA LEU A 303 0.90 17.10 22.49
C LEU A 303 2.25 17.70 22.12
N ASP A 304 3.26 17.52 22.97
CA ASP A 304 4.60 18.12 22.84
C ASP A 304 5.37 17.79 21.55
N TRP A 305 4.86 16.84 20.77
CA TRP A 305 5.43 16.38 19.53
C TRP A 305 4.56 16.62 18.30
N VAL A 306 3.33 17.07 18.46
CA VAL A 306 2.48 17.45 17.32
C VAL A 306 2.74 18.93 17.02
N PRO A 307 2.97 19.32 15.76
CA PRO A 307 3.19 20.72 15.40
C PRO A 307 2.00 21.64 15.72
N GLY A 308 2.29 22.92 15.94
CA GLY A 308 1.29 23.93 16.30
C GLY A 308 0.94 23.95 17.79
N GLY A 309 -0.23 24.49 18.11
CA GLY A 309 -0.88 24.44 19.41
C GLY A 309 -2.39 24.40 19.21
N ALA A 310 -3.16 23.87 20.16
CA ALA A 310 -4.61 23.86 20.01
C ALA A 310 -5.17 25.28 20.22
N GLU A 311 -5.86 25.82 19.21
CA GLU A 311 -6.60 27.07 19.28
C GLU A 311 -8.07 26.85 18.92
N ALA A 312 -8.92 27.81 19.27
CA ALA A 312 -10.36 27.66 19.05
C ALA A 312 -10.66 27.72 17.55
N ASP A 313 -11.40 26.72 17.06
CA ASP A 313 -11.82 26.57 15.68
C ASP A 313 -10.71 26.27 14.64
N ASP A 314 -9.55 25.69 15.02
CA ASP A 314 -8.50 25.23 14.07
C ASP A 314 -8.85 23.97 13.26
N TRP A 315 -9.70 23.11 13.82
CA TRP A 315 -10.21 21.89 13.20
C TRP A 315 -9.14 20.88 12.81
N PHE A 316 -8.18 20.62 13.71
CA PHE A 316 -7.21 19.54 13.55
C PHE A 316 -7.90 18.22 13.20
N GLY A 317 -7.56 17.65 12.04
CA GLY A 317 -8.22 16.45 11.51
C GLY A 317 -9.42 16.70 10.60
N GLU A 318 -9.65 17.94 10.11
CA GLU A 318 -10.70 18.20 9.11
C GLU A 318 -10.51 17.32 7.87
N SER A 319 -9.26 17.20 7.42
CA SER A 319 -8.84 16.24 6.39
C SER A 319 -7.81 15.26 6.98
N MET A 320 -7.83 14.03 6.49
CA MET A 320 -6.92 12.98 6.92
C MET A 320 -6.69 11.97 5.79
N ASP A 321 -5.47 11.47 5.70
CA ASP A 321 -5.14 10.30 4.87
C ASP A 321 -4.05 9.44 5.51
N ALA A 322 -3.71 8.30 4.91
CA ALA A 322 -2.73 7.37 5.49
C ALA A 322 -1.77 6.78 4.45
N VAL A 323 -0.48 6.75 4.78
CA VAL A 323 0.58 6.16 3.94
C VAL A 323 1.79 5.82 4.80
N ASP A 324 2.56 4.77 4.46
CA ASP A 324 3.91 4.57 5.01
C ASP A 324 4.89 5.48 4.25
N TYR A 325 4.99 6.75 4.65
CA TYR A 325 5.77 7.76 3.95
C TYR A 325 7.27 7.56 4.18
N ASN A 326 7.66 7.21 5.41
CA ASN A 326 9.07 7.00 5.76
C ASN A 326 9.59 5.60 5.37
N GLN A 327 8.71 4.72 4.87
CA GLN A 327 9.01 3.37 4.39
C GLN A 327 9.57 2.44 5.46
N ASP A 328 9.10 2.62 6.70
CA ASP A 328 9.57 1.84 7.85
C ASP A 328 8.67 0.65 8.18
N GLY A 329 7.53 0.50 7.48
CA GLY A 329 6.58 -0.59 7.66
C GLY A 329 5.40 -0.29 8.57
N CYS A 330 5.38 0.84 9.27
CA CYS A 330 4.24 1.31 10.03
C CYS A 330 3.49 2.34 9.17
N THR A 331 2.16 2.32 9.20
CA THR A 331 1.37 3.35 8.52
C THR A 331 1.53 4.69 9.24
N ASP A 332 1.68 5.78 8.49
CA ASP A 332 1.69 7.16 8.99
C ASP A 332 0.33 7.82 8.74
N ILE A 333 -0.01 8.81 9.57
CA ILE A 333 -1.23 9.62 9.40
C ILE A 333 -0.82 10.94 8.76
N VAL A 334 -1.46 11.31 7.65
CA VAL A 334 -1.41 12.69 7.15
C VAL A 334 -2.64 13.42 7.66
N VAL A 335 -2.44 14.58 8.28
CA VAL A 335 -3.50 15.38 8.89
C VAL A 335 -3.45 16.82 8.37
N GLY A 336 -4.61 17.39 8.07
CA GLY A 336 -4.78 18.80 7.76
C GLY A 336 -5.43 19.54 8.92
N THR A 337 -4.98 20.79 9.11
CA THR A 337 -5.56 21.79 10.02
C THR A 337 -5.79 23.07 9.23
N PRO A 338 -6.73 23.07 8.28
CA PRO A 338 -6.89 24.16 7.33
C PRO A 338 -7.44 25.47 7.94
N SER A 339 -7.91 25.44 9.19
CA SER A 339 -8.35 26.63 9.92
C SER A 339 -7.30 27.17 10.90
N GLU A 340 -6.07 26.64 10.88
CA GLU A 340 -4.97 27.18 11.68
C GLU A 340 -4.66 28.65 11.30
N ASP A 341 -4.49 29.48 12.31
CA ASP A 341 -4.07 30.87 12.19
C ASP A 341 -2.53 30.99 12.16
N LEU A 342 -1.98 31.45 11.02
CA LEU A 342 -0.53 31.65 10.88
C LEU A 342 -0.17 33.13 11.10
N GLY A 343 0.16 33.45 12.34
CA GLY A 343 0.55 34.81 12.75
C GLY A 343 -0.63 35.79 12.71
N THR A 344 -0.83 36.49 11.59
CA THR A 344 -2.02 37.35 11.39
C THR A 344 -2.89 36.90 10.22
N ALA A 345 -2.46 35.85 9.49
CA ALA A 345 -3.21 35.26 8.41
C ALA A 345 -4.18 34.23 9.01
N THR A 346 -5.42 34.65 9.21
CA THR A 346 -6.45 33.79 9.79
C THR A 346 -6.85 32.67 8.83
N ASP A 347 -7.09 31.46 9.31
CA ASP A 347 -7.44 30.28 8.50
C ASP A 347 -6.45 30.06 7.32
N ALA A 348 -5.16 30.30 7.53
CA ALA A 348 -4.14 30.06 6.51
C ALA A 348 -3.89 28.57 6.32
N GLY A 349 -3.95 27.81 7.42
CA GLY A 349 -3.90 26.36 7.43
C GLY A 349 -2.50 25.76 7.43
N MET A 350 -2.42 24.50 7.86
CA MET A 350 -1.21 23.68 7.85
C MET A 350 -1.53 22.19 7.61
N ALA A 351 -0.50 21.39 7.33
CA ALA A 351 -0.62 19.94 7.25
C ALA A 351 0.61 19.24 7.84
N ASP A 352 0.43 18.02 8.36
CA ASP A 352 1.48 17.21 8.95
C ASP A 352 1.41 15.75 8.49
N ILE A 353 2.58 15.11 8.39
CA ILE A 353 2.69 13.65 8.45
C ILE A 353 3.08 13.30 9.89
N LEU A 354 2.26 12.52 10.59
CA LEU A 354 2.51 11.98 11.92
C LEU A 354 2.93 10.52 11.80
N TYR A 355 4.18 10.23 12.16
CA TYR A 355 4.78 8.94 11.86
C TYR A 355 4.32 7.83 12.80
N GLY A 356 3.94 6.69 12.22
CA GLY A 356 3.66 5.44 12.92
C GLY A 356 4.93 4.82 13.51
N ALA A 357 4.77 3.99 14.53
CA ALA A 357 5.87 3.25 15.15
C ALA A 357 5.34 2.06 15.96
N ALA A 358 6.20 1.10 16.31
CA ALA A 358 5.81 -0.13 17.00
C ALA A 358 5.04 0.05 18.34
N ASN A 359 5.12 1.24 18.95
CA ASN A 359 4.40 1.59 20.18
C ASN A 359 3.29 2.64 19.94
N GLY A 360 2.87 2.82 18.69
CA GLY A 360 1.89 3.81 18.27
C GLY A 360 2.50 5.05 17.61
N VAL A 361 1.63 5.89 17.06
CA VAL A 361 1.97 7.13 16.35
C VAL A 361 2.73 8.08 17.28
N GLY A 362 3.80 8.70 16.78
CA GLY A 362 4.62 9.65 17.55
C GLY A 362 5.55 9.01 18.60
N ALA A 363 5.56 7.67 18.73
CA ALA A 363 6.45 6.96 19.65
C ALA A 363 7.85 6.69 19.06
N GLY A 364 8.03 6.91 17.75
CA GLY A 364 9.30 6.76 17.04
C GLY A 364 10.32 7.89 17.33
N THR A 365 11.53 7.74 16.76
CA THR A 365 12.54 8.81 16.82
C THR A 365 12.19 9.98 15.90
N LEU A 366 11.71 9.67 14.70
CA LEU A 366 11.06 10.63 13.81
C LEU A 366 9.57 10.62 14.15
N LYS A 367 9.00 11.76 14.51
CA LYS A 367 7.63 11.86 15.02
C LYS A 367 6.67 12.51 14.04
N PHE A 368 7.14 13.54 13.35
CA PHE A 368 6.36 14.23 12.33
C PHE A 368 7.23 14.84 11.23
N THR A 369 6.58 15.20 10.13
CA THR A 369 7.04 16.19 9.15
C THR A 369 5.93 17.23 8.99
N HIS A 370 6.30 18.51 8.99
CA HIS A 370 5.37 19.65 9.03
C HIS A 370 5.43 20.46 7.73
N PHE A 371 4.25 20.90 7.25
CA PHE A 371 4.08 21.70 6.05
C PHE A 371 3.28 22.97 6.34
N GLU A 372 3.93 24.13 6.15
CA GLU A 372 3.38 25.46 6.42
C GLU A 372 3.94 26.46 5.40
N GLN A 373 3.10 27.36 4.88
CA GLN A 373 3.54 28.43 3.99
C GLN A 373 4.43 29.42 4.74
N GLY A 374 5.54 29.83 4.12
CA GLY A 374 6.57 30.67 4.74
C GLY A 374 7.62 29.92 5.55
N GLN A 375 7.49 28.59 5.74
CA GLN A 375 8.47 27.77 6.44
C GLN A 375 9.23 26.82 5.50
N GLY A 376 10.41 26.37 5.93
CA GLY A 376 11.19 25.35 5.21
C GLY A 376 11.92 25.88 3.98
N THR A 377 11.88 25.12 2.88
CA THR A 377 12.63 25.42 1.64
C THR A 377 11.74 25.26 0.41
N GLY A 378 12.23 25.70 -0.75
CA GLY A 378 11.49 25.56 -2.01
C GLY A 378 10.22 26.40 -2.02
N VAL A 379 9.14 25.84 -2.57
CA VAL A 379 7.87 26.57 -2.77
C VAL A 379 7.25 27.03 -1.46
N LEU A 380 7.27 26.18 -0.41
CA LEU A 380 6.73 26.50 0.93
C LEU A 380 7.46 27.68 1.56
N GLY A 381 8.80 27.65 1.56
CA GLY A 381 9.59 28.74 2.16
C GLY A 381 9.53 30.05 1.37
N SER A 382 9.03 30.03 0.13
CA SER A 382 8.88 31.20 -0.73
C SER A 382 7.46 31.74 -0.83
N SER A 383 6.45 30.95 -0.46
CA SER A 383 5.06 31.42 -0.37
C SER A 383 4.84 32.16 0.95
N ALA A 384 3.83 33.02 0.98
CA ALA A 384 3.39 33.68 2.19
C ALA A 384 2.03 33.09 2.59
N PRO A 385 1.75 32.89 3.88
CA PRO A 385 0.41 32.54 4.32
C PRO A 385 -0.51 33.77 4.18
N GLU A 386 -1.69 33.55 3.64
CA GLU A 386 -2.72 34.56 3.39
C GLU A 386 -4.02 34.15 4.10
N THR A 387 -4.85 35.14 4.44
CA THR A 387 -6.11 34.86 5.14
C THR A 387 -7.01 33.98 4.28
N GLY A 388 -7.32 32.80 4.80
CA GLY A 388 -8.22 31.85 4.17
C GLY A 388 -7.59 31.03 3.05
N ASP A 389 -6.26 30.87 3.01
CA ASP A 389 -5.55 29.94 2.11
C ASP A 389 -6.00 28.48 2.32
N ARG A 390 -6.24 28.12 3.58
CA ARG A 390 -6.72 26.80 3.99
C ARG A 390 -5.83 25.65 3.51
N LEU A 391 -4.51 25.79 3.64
CA LEU A 391 -3.58 24.68 3.35
C LEU A 391 -3.98 23.44 4.16
N GLY A 392 -4.06 22.31 3.47
CA GLY A 392 -4.47 21.05 4.09
C GLY A 392 -5.98 20.82 4.10
N GLN A 393 -6.79 21.62 3.40
CA GLN A 393 -8.24 21.39 3.33
C GLN A 393 -8.57 20.05 2.64
N ALA A 394 -7.73 19.60 1.72
CA ALA A 394 -7.83 18.29 1.06
C ALA A 394 -6.46 17.60 1.04
N LEU A 395 -6.44 16.28 1.23
CA LEU A 395 -5.24 15.46 1.27
C LEU A 395 -5.45 14.18 0.46
N ALA A 396 -4.43 13.80 -0.30
CA ALA A 396 -4.31 12.47 -0.91
C ALA A 396 -2.88 11.97 -0.79
N ALA A 397 -2.69 10.82 -0.15
CA ALA A 397 -1.40 10.23 0.14
C ALA A 397 -1.35 8.78 -0.36
N GLY A 398 -0.18 8.36 -0.81
CA GLY A 398 -0.04 7.02 -1.35
C GLY A 398 1.34 6.73 -1.87
N THR A 399 1.46 5.67 -2.66
CA THR A 399 2.71 5.29 -3.29
C THR A 399 2.51 5.10 -4.79
N THR A 400 3.44 5.61 -5.58
CA THR A 400 3.49 5.38 -7.04
C THR A 400 3.67 3.90 -7.39
N THR A 401 3.56 3.53 -8.66
CA THR A 401 3.87 2.16 -9.14
C THR A 401 5.29 1.68 -8.82
N ALA A 402 6.25 2.60 -8.62
CA ALA A 402 7.60 2.29 -8.16
C ALA A 402 7.72 2.15 -6.63
N GLY A 403 6.62 2.39 -5.91
CA GLY A 403 6.53 2.44 -4.46
C GLY A 403 7.26 3.63 -3.83
N GLU A 404 7.45 4.72 -4.58
CA GLU A 404 7.86 6.00 -3.97
C GLU A 404 6.64 6.65 -3.32
N PRO A 405 6.75 7.15 -2.09
CA PRO A 405 5.64 7.78 -1.39
C PRO A 405 5.41 9.19 -1.92
N PHE A 406 4.16 9.61 -1.90
CA PHE A 406 3.75 10.96 -2.26
C PHE A 406 2.64 11.46 -1.33
N LEU A 407 2.46 12.77 -1.32
CA LEU A 407 1.34 13.47 -0.70
C LEU A 407 0.94 14.65 -1.60
N VAL A 408 -0.36 14.81 -1.83
CA VAL A 408 -0.98 15.97 -2.46
C VAL A 408 -1.71 16.77 -1.37
N ILE A 409 -1.47 18.07 -1.28
CA ILE A 409 -2.06 18.96 -0.28
C ILE A 409 -2.80 20.08 -1.00
N GLY A 410 -4.12 20.16 -0.82
CA GLY A 410 -4.95 21.23 -1.35
C GLY A 410 -4.80 22.55 -0.57
N ILE A 411 -4.76 23.66 -1.30
CA ILE A 411 -4.75 25.04 -0.78
C ILE A 411 -5.78 25.86 -1.60
N PRO A 412 -7.08 25.55 -1.47
CA PRO A 412 -8.10 26.15 -2.34
C PRO A 412 -8.26 27.65 -2.15
N GLY A 413 -7.79 28.21 -1.04
CA GLY A 413 -7.85 29.64 -0.79
C GLY A 413 -6.73 30.47 -1.40
N GLU A 414 -5.68 29.81 -1.92
CA GLU A 414 -4.46 30.49 -2.41
C GLU A 414 -4.78 31.52 -3.50
N SER A 415 -4.16 32.68 -3.40
CA SER A 415 -4.21 33.70 -4.45
C SER A 415 -3.11 33.48 -5.50
N LEU A 416 -3.48 33.46 -6.78
CA LEU A 416 -2.51 33.41 -7.88
C LEU A 416 -2.27 34.84 -8.41
N GLY A 417 -1.25 35.50 -7.86
CA GLY A 417 -0.94 36.88 -8.20
C GLY A 417 -2.06 37.84 -7.79
N SER A 418 -2.90 38.28 -8.73
CA SER A 418 -4.07 39.13 -8.45
C SER A 418 -5.40 38.39 -8.50
N ILE A 419 -5.39 37.08 -8.77
CA ILE A 419 -6.57 36.25 -8.87
C ILE A 419 -6.83 35.64 -7.49
N ALA A 420 -7.77 36.24 -6.77
CA ALA A 420 -8.06 35.86 -5.39
C ALA A 420 -8.69 34.46 -5.32
N LYS A 421 -8.19 33.59 -4.43
CA LYS A 421 -8.75 32.26 -4.17
C LYS A 421 -8.92 31.40 -5.44
N ALA A 422 -7.99 31.54 -6.38
CA ALA A 422 -7.94 30.64 -7.54
C ALA A 422 -7.57 29.21 -7.09
N GLY A 423 -6.81 29.09 -6.02
CA GLY A 423 -6.41 27.84 -5.42
C GLY A 423 -5.12 27.26 -6.00
N ASN A 424 -4.55 26.34 -5.24
CA ASN A 424 -3.28 25.68 -5.52
C ASN A 424 -3.27 24.30 -4.87
N ALA A 425 -2.36 23.44 -5.30
CA ALA A 425 -2.07 22.18 -4.65
C ALA A 425 -0.56 21.95 -4.57
N LEU A 426 -0.08 21.39 -3.47
CA LEU A 426 1.31 20.96 -3.31
C LEU A 426 1.43 19.48 -3.62
N TYR A 427 2.46 19.09 -4.37
CA TYR A 427 2.87 17.71 -4.54
C TYR A 427 4.19 17.48 -3.81
N VAL A 428 4.14 16.74 -2.72
CA VAL A 428 5.26 16.29 -1.91
C VAL A 428 5.66 14.90 -2.36
N HIS A 429 6.91 14.68 -2.77
CA HIS A 429 7.31 13.38 -3.32
C HIS A 429 8.72 12.94 -2.94
N GLY A 430 8.87 11.61 -2.89
CA GLY A 430 10.13 10.94 -2.64
C GLY A 430 10.58 11.06 -1.18
N SER A 431 11.56 10.22 -0.81
CA SER A 431 12.11 10.19 0.56
C SER A 431 12.81 11.49 1.00
N SER A 432 13.14 12.39 0.07
CA SER A 432 13.69 13.72 0.35
C SER A 432 12.64 14.80 0.59
N LEU A 433 11.34 14.46 0.57
CA LEU A 433 10.23 15.42 0.78
C LEU A 433 10.32 16.62 -0.18
N SER A 434 10.55 16.38 -1.46
CA SER A 434 10.57 17.46 -2.46
C SER A 434 9.14 17.99 -2.66
N VAL A 435 8.97 19.32 -2.60
CA VAL A 435 7.65 19.98 -2.69
C VAL A 435 7.59 20.89 -3.91
N VAL A 436 6.55 20.74 -4.72
CA VAL A 436 6.24 21.60 -5.87
C VAL A 436 4.78 22.03 -5.84
N GLY A 437 4.48 23.26 -6.24
CA GLY A 437 3.09 23.76 -6.35
C GLY A 437 2.50 23.56 -7.73
N ILE A 438 1.20 23.34 -7.82
CA ILE A 438 0.42 23.06 -9.04
C ILE A 438 -0.88 23.87 -8.97
N SER A 439 -1.18 24.61 -10.03
CA SER A 439 -2.41 25.38 -10.17
C SER A 439 -2.86 25.39 -11.64
N GLN A 440 -4.05 25.93 -11.92
CA GLN A 440 -4.54 26.12 -13.30
C GLN A 440 -3.63 27.03 -14.15
N ASP A 441 -2.82 27.89 -13.53
CA ASP A 441 -1.80 28.71 -14.21
C ASP A 441 -0.49 27.94 -14.53
N SER A 442 -0.36 26.69 -14.07
CA SER A 442 0.84 25.88 -14.34
C SER A 442 0.88 25.38 -15.78
N THR A 443 2.09 25.27 -16.34
CA THR A 443 2.30 24.88 -17.75
C THR A 443 1.58 23.58 -18.11
N GLY A 444 0.63 23.68 -19.05
CA GLY A 444 -0.09 22.55 -19.63
C GLY A 444 -1.29 22.08 -18.82
N VAL A 445 -1.60 22.71 -17.68
CA VAL A 445 -2.83 22.45 -16.93
C VAL A 445 -4.00 23.03 -17.73
N PRO A 446 -5.04 22.21 -18.07
CA PRO A 446 -6.22 22.70 -18.77
C PRO A 446 -7.07 23.66 -17.93
N GLY A 447 -7.90 24.45 -18.61
CA GLY A 447 -8.72 25.48 -17.97
C GLY A 447 -7.99 26.82 -17.85
N THR A 448 -8.64 27.77 -17.16
CA THR A 448 -8.08 29.06 -16.76
C THR A 448 -8.11 29.15 -15.24
N ALA A 449 -7.36 30.09 -14.66
CA ALA A 449 -7.52 30.43 -13.25
C ALA A 449 -8.44 31.65 -13.14
N GLU A 450 -9.50 31.51 -12.36
CA GLU A 450 -10.49 32.52 -12.06
C GLU A 450 -10.59 32.75 -10.54
N ALA A 451 -11.22 33.85 -10.17
CA ALA A 451 -11.35 34.19 -8.76
C ALA A 451 -12.42 33.29 -8.10
N ASN A 452 -12.03 32.64 -7.01
CA ASN A 452 -12.86 31.72 -6.20
C ASN A 452 -13.10 30.32 -6.79
N ASP A 453 -12.33 29.87 -7.77
CA ASP A 453 -12.44 28.49 -8.29
C ASP A 453 -12.12 27.45 -7.21
N GLY A 454 -11.14 27.77 -6.38
CA GLY A 454 -10.66 26.90 -5.33
C GLY A 454 -10.04 25.61 -5.85
N PHE A 455 -9.17 25.70 -6.86
CA PHE A 455 -8.37 24.55 -7.30
C PHE A 455 -7.64 23.90 -6.12
N GLY A 456 -7.76 22.58 -5.99
CA GLY A 456 -7.26 21.87 -4.81
C GLY A 456 -8.28 21.71 -3.69
N SER A 457 -9.55 22.09 -3.90
CA SER A 457 -10.62 21.86 -2.91
C SER A 457 -10.89 20.38 -2.66
N VAL A 458 -10.64 19.53 -3.67
CA VAL A 458 -10.72 18.07 -3.58
C VAL A 458 -9.53 17.50 -4.34
N VAL A 459 -8.84 16.54 -3.71
CA VAL A 459 -7.70 15.83 -4.32
C VAL A 459 -7.86 14.35 -4.06
N GLU A 460 -7.55 13.53 -5.06
CA GLU A 460 -7.52 12.07 -4.97
C GLU A 460 -6.37 11.53 -5.81
N ALA A 461 -5.75 10.43 -5.40
CA ALA A 461 -4.61 9.87 -6.10
C ALA A 461 -4.50 8.36 -5.90
N ASP A 462 -4.04 7.65 -6.92
CA ASP A 462 -3.67 6.24 -6.82
C ASP A 462 -2.19 6.03 -7.18
N ALA A 463 -1.77 4.81 -7.52
CA ALA A 463 -0.38 4.55 -7.88
C ALA A 463 0.03 5.12 -9.25
N ASN A 464 -0.94 5.47 -10.10
CA ASN A 464 -0.75 5.84 -11.51
C ASN A 464 -1.06 7.32 -11.77
N HIS A 465 -2.13 7.86 -11.18
CA HIS A 465 -2.68 9.16 -11.51
C HIS A 465 -3.08 9.96 -10.26
N ILE A 466 -3.14 11.27 -10.44
CA ILE A 466 -3.65 12.25 -9.47
C ILE A 466 -4.84 12.96 -10.12
N ALA A 467 -5.91 13.20 -9.37
CA ALA A 467 -7.02 14.05 -9.76
C ALA A 467 -7.16 15.21 -8.78
N ILE A 468 -7.26 16.44 -9.29
CA ILE A 468 -7.42 17.67 -8.50
C ILE A 468 -8.61 18.43 -9.07
N ALA A 469 -9.57 18.78 -8.23
CA ALA A 469 -10.79 19.46 -8.64
C ALA A 469 -10.91 20.90 -8.10
N ALA A 470 -11.69 21.68 -8.83
CA ALA A 470 -12.14 23.03 -8.50
C ALA A 470 -13.67 23.06 -8.67
N PRO A 471 -14.46 22.59 -7.69
CA PRO A 471 -15.91 22.47 -7.82
C PRO A 471 -16.63 23.83 -7.93
N ASN A 472 -15.96 24.93 -7.58
CA ASN A 472 -16.53 26.28 -7.71
C ASN A 472 -16.17 26.95 -9.05
N ASP A 473 -15.36 26.29 -9.89
CA ASP A 473 -14.94 26.81 -11.19
C ASP A 473 -16.15 27.14 -12.08
N ALA A 474 -15.99 28.18 -12.89
CA ALA A 474 -17.02 28.71 -13.75
C ALA A 474 -16.78 28.31 -15.21
N ILE A 475 -17.73 27.57 -15.79
CA ILE A 475 -17.68 27.26 -17.21
C ILE A 475 -18.46 28.33 -17.98
N GLY A 476 -17.71 29.27 -18.56
CA GLY A 476 -18.28 30.44 -19.23
C GLY A 476 -18.99 31.37 -18.24
N THR A 477 -20.32 31.29 -18.14
CA THR A 477 -21.12 32.10 -17.19
C THR A 477 -21.76 31.28 -16.07
N LYS A 478 -21.51 29.97 -16.04
CA LYS A 478 -22.11 29.02 -15.12
C LYS A 478 -21.20 28.85 -13.91
N THR A 479 -21.35 29.71 -12.92
CA THR A 479 -20.53 29.70 -11.70
C THR A 479 -20.79 28.44 -10.89
N GLY A 480 -19.74 27.77 -10.40
CA GLY A 480 -19.88 26.52 -9.66
C GLY A 480 -20.36 25.35 -10.50
N ALA A 481 -20.09 25.38 -11.81
CA ALA A 481 -20.27 24.21 -12.66
C ALA A 481 -19.22 23.14 -12.31
N GLY A 482 -17.98 23.57 -12.02
CA GLY A 482 -16.91 22.73 -11.52
C GLY A 482 -16.07 22.03 -12.61
N THR A 483 -14.85 21.67 -12.23
CA THR A 483 -13.91 20.92 -13.08
C THR A 483 -13.06 19.95 -12.26
N ALA A 484 -12.55 18.90 -12.92
CA ALA A 484 -11.54 18.00 -12.38
C ALA A 484 -10.39 17.79 -13.38
N ILE A 485 -9.14 17.93 -12.93
CA ILE A 485 -7.94 17.81 -13.76
C ILE A 485 -7.13 16.59 -13.35
N VAL A 486 -6.72 15.77 -14.33
CA VAL A 486 -5.97 14.54 -14.10
C VAL A 486 -4.51 14.71 -14.51
N PHE A 487 -3.60 14.19 -13.68
CA PHE A 487 -2.15 14.25 -13.83
C PHE A 487 -1.52 12.86 -13.74
N ASP A 488 -0.34 12.70 -14.33
CA ASP A 488 0.56 11.57 -14.13
C ASP A 488 1.62 11.93 -13.06
N HIS A 489 1.97 10.98 -12.19
CA HIS A 489 3.06 11.17 -11.21
C HIS A 489 4.43 11.47 -11.84
N LYS A 490 4.60 11.15 -13.13
CA LYS A 490 5.78 11.51 -13.90
C LYS A 490 5.96 13.02 -13.90
N LEU A 491 7.13 13.45 -13.47
CA LEU A 491 7.45 14.87 -13.41
C LEU A 491 7.81 15.41 -14.80
N ASN A 492 7.27 16.58 -15.12
CA ASN A 492 7.62 17.36 -16.30
C ASN A 492 8.99 18.06 -16.12
N THR A 493 9.38 18.91 -17.07
CA THR A 493 10.67 19.63 -17.02
C THR A 493 10.78 20.66 -15.88
N GLU A 494 9.67 21.03 -15.27
CA GLU A 494 9.59 21.94 -14.11
C GLU A 494 9.57 21.15 -12.78
N GLY A 495 9.63 19.82 -12.83
CA GLY A 495 9.55 18.97 -11.65
C GLY A 495 8.14 18.79 -11.09
N LYS A 496 7.10 19.17 -11.84
CA LYS A 496 5.68 19.01 -11.44
C LYS A 496 5.06 17.75 -12.06
N PRO A 497 4.08 17.09 -11.41
CA PRO A 497 3.24 16.07 -12.06
C PRO A 497 2.78 16.53 -13.45
N THR A 498 2.83 15.62 -14.43
CA THR A 498 2.53 15.96 -15.82
C THR A 498 1.00 16.05 -15.99
N PRO A 499 0.45 17.22 -16.38
CA PRO A 499 -0.98 17.32 -16.67
C PRO A 499 -1.36 16.45 -17.87
N LEU A 500 -2.51 15.78 -17.80
CA LEU A 500 -3.01 14.90 -18.87
C LEU A 500 -4.21 15.54 -19.59
N PHE A 501 -5.28 15.81 -18.86
CA PHE A 501 -6.53 16.37 -19.38
C PHE A 501 -7.40 16.95 -18.26
N GLY A 502 -8.33 17.82 -18.63
CA GLY A 502 -9.40 18.32 -17.76
C GLY A 502 -10.72 17.63 -18.10
N LEU A 503 -11.61 17.54 -17.12
CA LEU A 503 -12.95 17.00 -17.20
C LEU A 503 -13.94 18.03 -16.68
N ASP A 504 -15.01 18.22 -17.44
CA ASP A 504 -16.18 19.00 -17.08
C ASP A 504 -17.36 18.56 -17.95
N GLN A 505 -18.58 19.00 -17.59
CA GLN A 505 -19.82 18.65 -18.29
C GLN A 505 -20.09 19.53 -19.53
N ASP A 506 -19.12 20.32 -20.02
CA ASP A 506 -19.21 21.03 -21.33
C ASP A 506 -18.48 20.27 -22.45
N LEU A 507 -17.73 19.23 -22.10
CA LEU A 507 -17.10 18.33 -23.07
C LEU A 507 -18.12 17.36 -23.69
N ASP A 508 -18.15 17.27 -25.03
CA ASP A 508 -18.97 16.29 -25.78
C ASP A 508 -18.74 14.81 -25.37
N THR A 509 -17.64 14.53 -24.67
CA THR A 509 -17.23 13.20 -24.19
C THR A 509 -17.58 12.92 -22.73
N VAL A 510 -18.23 13.86 -22.05
CA VAL A 510 -18.73 13.77 -20.68
C VAL A 510 -20.25 13.93 -20.73
N ALA A 511 -20.98 13.08 -20.02
CA ALA A 511 -22.44 13.15 -19.96
C ALA A 511 -22.93 14.33 -19.12
N GLY A 512 -24.20 14.69 -19.31
CA GLY A 512 -24.81 15.88 -18.73
C GLY A 512 -24.51 17.15 -19.53
N ALA A 513 -24.82 18.29 -18.94
CA ALA A 513 -24.46 19.60 -19.45
C ALA A 513 -24.09 20.47 -18.25
N ALA A 514 -23.03 21.27 -18.36
CA ALA A 514 -22.69 22.19 -17.28
C ALA A 514 -23.86 23.16 -16.98
N GLU A 515 -24.16 23.39 -15.73
CA GLU A 515 -25.13 24.36 -15.21
C GLU A 515 -24.52 25.09 -14.01
N ALA A 516 -25.20 26.14 -13.54
CA ALA A 516 -24.66 26.93 -12.45
C ALA A 516 -24.99 26.24 -11.12
N GLY A 517 -23.99 25.65 -10.48
CA GLY A 517 -24.14 25.01 -9.17
C GLY A 517 -24.02 23.49 -9.16
N ASP A 518 -23.74 22.85 -10.31
CA ASP A 518 -23.57 21.39 -10.41
C ASP A 518 -22.48 20.87 -9.45
N GLN A 519 -21.41 21.66 -9.32
CA GLN A 519 -20.23 21.36 -8.53
C GLN A 519 -19.55 20.06 -8.97
N PHE A 520 -19.37 19.87 -10.28
CA PHE A 520 -18.62 18.75 -10.81
C PHE A 520 -17.22 18.70 -10.18
N GLY A 521 -16.89 17.58 -9.54
CA GLY A 521 -15.65 17.43 -8.78
C GLY A 521 -15.74 17.82 -7.31
N ALA A 522 -16.95 18.04 -6.75
CA ALA A 522 -17.14 18.25 -5.32
C ALA A 522 -16.78 17.03 -4.46
N SER A 523 -16.71 15.86 -5.08
CA SER A 523 -16.14 14.65 -4.51
C SER A 523 -15.45 13.86 -5.63
N LEU A 524 -14.39 13.15 -5.26
CA LEU A 524 -13.64 12.29 -6.16
C LEU A 524 -13.41 10.93 -5.49
N ALA A 525 -13.24 9.88 -6.28
CA ALA A 525 -12.63 8.64 -5.81
C ALA A 525 -11.80 8.03 -6.95
N LEU A 526 -10.53 7.70 -6.68
CA LEU A 526 -9.59 7.23 -7.70
C LEU A 526 -8.89 5.95 -7.24
N ILE A 527 -9.00 4.87 -8.02
CA ILE A 527 -8.38 3.58 -7.69
C ILE A 527 -7.68 2.93 -8.87
N SER A 528 -6.63 2.17 -8.57
CA SER A 528 -5.86 1.45 -9.59
C SER A 528 -6.63 0.26 -10.16
N TYR A 529 -6.54 0.15 -11.49
CA TYR A 529 -7.22 -0.84 -12.31
C TYR A 529 -6.22 -1.62 -13.15
N ARG A 530 -6.31 -2.95 -13.06
CA ARG A 530 -5.54 -3.88 -13.88
C ARG A 530 -6.39 -4.36 -15.06
N PRO A 531 -6.13 -3.86 -16.28
CA PRO A 531 -6.84 -4.36 -17.46
C PRO A 531 -6.41 -5.80 -17.80
N THR A 532 -7.29 -6.56 -18.44
CA THR A 532 -7.02 -7.96 -18.86
C THR A 532 -5.77 -8.10 -19.73
N SER A 533 -5.42 -7.07 -20.48
CA SER A 533 -4.25 -7.03 -21.36
C SER A 533 -2.93 -6.74 -20.66
N SER A 534 -2.93 -6.45 -19.35
CA SER A 534 -1.75 -6.09 -18.58
C SER A 534 -1.45 -7.10 -17.47
N SER A 535 -0.17 -7.23 -17.13
CA SER A 535 0.29 -8.01 -15.97
C SER A 535 0.13 -7.26 -14.64
N THR A 536 -0.02 -5.93 -14.67
CA THR A 536 -0.07 -5.03 -13.49
C THR A 536 -1.18 -3.99 -13.63
N ALA A 537 -1.53 -3.32 -12.53
CA ALA A 537 -2.50 -2.21 -12.54
C ALA A 537 -1.89 -0.96 -13.16
N THR A 538 -2.10 -0.77 -14.46
CA THR A 538 -1.52 0.33 -15.26
C THR A 538 -2.49 1.48 -15.48
N ASP A 539 -3.76 1.24 -15.22
CA ASP A 539 -4.85 2.18 -15.46
C ASP A 539 -5.48 2.56 -14.12
N SER A 540 -6.38 3.54 -14.14
CA SER A 540 -7.17 3.93 -12.97
C SER A 540 -8.65 4.04 -13.34
N ILE A 541 -9.54 3.83 -12.38
CA ILE A 541 -10.94 4.24 -12.49
C ILE A 541 -11.15 5.45 -11.58
N LEU A 542 -11.65 6.54 -12.17
CA LEU A 542 -12.00 7.78 -11.50
C LEU A 542 -13.53 7.88 -11.41
N ALA A 543 -14.07 8.15 -10.24
CA ALA A 543 -15.45 8.59 -10.04
C ALA A 543 -15.45 10.07 -9.65
N VAL A 544 -16.36 10.85 -10.24
CA VAL A 544 -16.50 12.29 -10.02
C VAL A 544 -17.95 12.57 -9.64
N GLY A 545 -18.18 13.15 -8.47
CA GLY A 545 -19.51 13.56 -8.03
C GLY A 545 -19.86 14.97 -8.50
N SER A 546 -21.12 15.17 -8.87
CA SER A 546 -21.74 16.47 -9.16
C SER A 546 -23.01 16.61 -8.30
N PRO A 547 -22.87 16.84 -6.99
CA PRO A 547 -23.99 16.79 -6.05
C PRO A 547 -25.00 17.93 -6.19
N GLY A 548 -24.69 18.96 -6.98
CA GLY A 548 -25.62 20.04 -7.31
C GLY A 548 -26.32 19.85 -8.66
N GLU A 549 -26.08 18.75 -9.37
CA GLU A 549 -26.75 18.47 -10.65
C GLU A 549 -28.28 18.47 -10.47
N ASP A 550 -28.96 19.23 -11.33
CA ASP A 550 -30.42 19.22 -11.45
C ASP A 550 -30.85 18.08 -12.38
N LEU A 551 -31.71 17.17 -11.90
CA LEU A 551 -32.20 16.04 -12.70
C LEU A 551 -33.66 16.23 -13.14
N ASP A 552 -33.98 15.89 -14.39
CA ASP A 552 -35.37 15.76 -14.85
C ASP A 552 -35.83 14.30 -14.76
N ILE A 553 -36.57 13.98 -13.70
CA ILE A 553 -37.10 12.63 -13.44
C ILE A 553 -38.60 12.63 -13.72
N ASP A 554 -39.01 11.87 -14.74
CA ASP A 554 -40.41 11.77 -15.21
C ASP A 554 -41.07 13.12 -15.57
N GLY A 555 -40.29 14.08 -16.09
CA GLY A 555 -40.79 15.42 -16.44
C GLY A 555 -40.91 16.37 -15.25
N ALA A 556 -40.31 16.02 -14.11
CA ALA A 556 -40.22 16.85 -12.92
C ALA A 556 -38.75 17.14 -12.56
N ALA A 557 -38.40 18.42 -12.59
CA ALA A 557 -37.10 18.89 -12.15
C ALA A 557 -36.89 18.62 -10.64
N LYS A 558 -35.79 17.94 -10.32
CA LYS A 558 -35.29 17.63 -9.00
C LYS A 558 -34.01 18.44 -8.81
N ALA A 559 -34.16 19.63 -8.23
CA ALA A 559 -33.04 20.53 -8.04
C ALA A 559 -32.02 19.93 -7.05
N ASP A 560 -30.73 20.06 -7.34
CA ASP A 560 -29.65 19.53 -6.49
C ASP A 560 -29.83 18.03 -6.13
N ALA A 561 -30.37 17.23 -7.05
CA ALA A 561 -30.52 15.79 -6.83
C ALA A 561 -29.16 15.09 -6.88
N GLY A 562 -28.30 15.52 -7.80
CA GLY A 562 -26.91 15.10 -7.92
C GLY A 562 -26.70 13.84 -8.75
N ASN A 563 -25.47 13.67 -9.26
CA ASN A 563 -25.06 12.46 -9.98
C ASN A 563 -23.58 12.10 -9.68
N VAL A 564 -23.15 10.97 -10.24
CA VAL A 564 -21.74 10.54 -10.29
C VAL A 564 -21.40 10.06 -11.69
N ILE A 565 -20.30 10.56 -12.25
CA ILE A 565 -19.77 10.10 -13.55
C ILE A 565 -18.46 9.35 -13.33
N THR A 566 -18.30 8.20 -13.97
CA THR A 566 -17.12 7.35 -13.86
C THR A 566 -16.33 7.28 -15.15
N PHE A 567 -15.00 7.26 -15.04
CA PHE A 567 -14.05 7.28 -16.14
C PHE A 567 -12.97 6.23 -15.95
N ARG A 568 -12.54 5.60 -17.05
CA ARG A 568 -11.28 4.87 -17.09
C ARG A 568 -10.20 5.81 -17.58
N VAL A 569 -9.12 5.94 -16.82
CA VAL A 569 -7.88 6.61 -17.22
C VAL A 569 -6.84 5.56 -17.57
N THR A 570 -6.33 5.59 -18.81
CA THR A 570 -5.37 4.59 -19.29
C THR A 570 -3.94 4.99 -19.00
N ALA A 571 -3.03 4.01 -18.97
CA ALA A 571 -1.58 4.25 -18.88
C ALA A 571 -1.00 5.19 -19.95
N ALA A 572 -1.71 5.41 -21.05
CA ALA A 572 -1.30 6.33 -22.12
C ALA A 572 -1.71 7.79 -21.84
N GLY A 573 -2.37 8.06 -20.71
CA GLY A 573 -2.84 9.39 -20.35
C GLY A 573 -4.10 9.83 -21.09
N THR A 574 -4.96 8.89 -21.49
CA THR A 574 -6.25 9.17 -22.13
C THR A 574 -7.40 8.61 -21.29
N TYR A 575 -8.59 9.20 -21.42
CA TYR A 575 -9.78 8.73 -20.71
C TYR A 575 -10.90 8.22 -21.62
N SER A 576 -11.82 7.47 -21.02
CA SER A 576 -13.13 7.16 -21.58
C SER A 576 -14.16 7.11 -20.45
N GLN A 577 -15.31 7.75 -20.61
CA GLN A 577 -16.43 7.58 -19.70
C GLN A 577 -16.92 6.13 -19.70
N ILE A 578 -17.30 5.63 -18.52
CA ILE A 578 -17.85 4.29 -18.31
C ILE A 578 -19.37 4.38 -18.13
N THR A 579 -19.83 5.13 -17.13
CA THR A 579 -21.25 5.32 -16.83
C THR A 579 -21.47 6.62 -16.08
N GLU A 580 -22.68 7.14 -16.18
CA GLU A 580 -23.29 8.10 -15.26
C GLU A 580 -24.21 7.32 -14.30
N ILE A 581 -24.33 7.78 -13.06
CA ILE A 581 -25.10 7.14 -11.99
C ILE A 581 -25.82 8.23 -11.20
N ASP A 582 -27.12 8.07 -11.06
CA ASP A 582 -28.01 8.92 -10.26
C ASP A 582 -29.11 8.05 -9.64
N SER A 583 -29.75 8.54 -8.58
CA SER A 583 -30.97 7.93 -8.07
C SER A 583 -32.12 8.17 -9.05
N GLY A 584 -32.92 7.14 -9.31
CA GLY A 584 -33.98 7.23 -10.31
C GLY A 584 -35.39 7.40 -9.73
N THR A 585 -36.36 6.88 -10.48
CA THR A 585 -37.72 6.54 -10.07
C THR A 585 -37.74 5.25 -9.23
N ALA A 586 -38.87 4.92 -8.61
CA ALA A 586 -39.03 3.69 -7.81
C ALA A 586 -38.89 2.37 -8.60
N THR A 587 -38.63 2.42 -9.92
CA THR A 587 -38.43 1.25 -10.79
C THR A 587 -37.03 1.17 -11.41
N ASP A 588 -36.15 2.12 -11.13
CA ASP A 588 -34.80 2.12 -11.68
C ASP A 588 -33.88 1.12 -10.95
N ASP A 589 -32.80 0.74 -11.63
CA ASP A 589 -31.82 -0.23 -11.11
C ASP A 589 -31.04 0.32 -9.90
N VAL A 590 -31.09 1.64 -9.66
CA VAL A 590 -30.59 2.31 -8.46
C VAL A 590 -31.73 2.49 -7.46
N THR A 591 -31.58 1.91 -6.27
CA THR A 591 -32.57 2.06 -5.18
C THR A 591 -32.48 3.46 -4.56
N GLY A 592 -33.62 4.00 -4.13
CA GLY A 592 -33.77 5.38 -3.66
C GLY A 592 -34.53 6.22 -4.69
N THR A 593 -35.47 7.06 -4.26
CA THR A 593 -36.21 7.95 -5.16
C THR A 593 -35.55 9.31 -5.23
N SER A 594 -35.29 9.82 -6.43
CA SER A 594 -34.69 11.15 -6.56
C SER A 594 -35.63 12.27 -6.09
N GLU A 595 -35.12 13.06 -5.16
CA GLU A 595 -35.75 14.21 -4.53
C GLU A 595 -34.85 15.44 -4.60
N ALA A 596 -35.49 16.61 -4.45
CA ALA A 596 -34.74 17.86 -4.50
C ALA A 596 -33.86 17.99 -3.26
N GLY A 597 -32.56 18.17 -3.47
CA GLY A 597 -31.57 18.35 -2.42
C GLY A 597 -31.04 17.06 -1.81
N ASP A 598 -31.19 15.89 -2.46
CA ASP A 598 -30.59 14.62 -2.02
C ASP A 598 -29.07 14.65 -2.08
N ARG A 599 -28.52 15.37 -3.06
CA ARG A 599 -27.09 15.56 -3.25
C ARG A 599 -26.36 14.23 -3.40
N PHE A 600 -26.88 13.37 -4.26
CA PHE A 600 -26.22 12.13 -4.68
C PHE A 600 -24.81 12.46 -5.20
N GLY A 601 -23.80 11.73 -4.74
CA GLY A 601 -22.41 12.05 -5.06
C GLY A 601 -21.78 13.12 -4.16
N GLN A 602 -22.41 13.48 -3.03
CA GLN A 602 -21.84 14.45 -2.09
C GLN A 602 -20.50 13.97 -1.51
N THR A 603 -20.35 12.65 -1.33
CA THR A 603 -19.09 12.00 -0.96
C THR A 603 -18.93 10.71 -1.77
N LEU A 604 -17.69 10.32 -2.03
CA LEU A 604 -17.36 9.09 -2.73
C LEU A 604 -16.26 8.35 -1.97
N ALA A 605 -16.33 7.03 -1.99
CA ALA A 605 -15.22 6.16 -1.61
C ALA A 605 -15.15 4.99 -2.60
N ALA A 606 -13.95 4.62 -3.02
CA ALA A 606 -13.73 3.53 -3.96
C ALA A 606 -12.72 2.53 -3.43
N VAL A 607 -12.85 1.26 -3.82
CA VAL A 607 -11.84 0.24 -3.51
C VAL A 607 -11.72 -0.81 -4.59
N ASN A 608 -10.49 -1.26 -4.82
CA ASN A 608 -10.20 -2.52 -5.47
C ASN A 608 -9.84 -3.56 -4.40
N THR A 609 -10.75 -4.48 -4.11
CA THR A 609 -10.57 -5.54 -3.09
C THR A 609 -9.53 -6.59 -3.50
N ALA A 610 -9.13 -6.61 -4.77
CA ALA A 610 -8.12 -7.51 -5.31
C ALA A 610 -7.16 -6.76 -6.25
N PRO A 611 -6.32 -5.84 -5.73
CA PRO A 611 -5.55 -4.89 -6.54
C PRO A 611 -4.54 -5.53 -7.49
N ARG A 612 -4.14 -6.78 -7.23
CA ARG A 612 -3.23 -7.57 -8.07
C ARG A 612 -3.93 -8.49 -9.07
N ALA A 613 -5.25 -8.63 -9.00
CA ALA A 613 -6.06 -9.39 -9.95
C ALA A 613 -6.51 -8.53 -11.13
N VAL A 614 -6.97 -9.16 -12.22
CA VAL A 614 -7.70 -8.42 -13.28
C VAL A 614 -8.91 -7.74 -12.64
N GLY A 615 -9.07 -6.43 -12.86
CA GLY A 615 -10.20 -5.70 -12.32
C GLY A 615 -11.53 -6.20 -12.90
N SER A 616 -12.55 -6.28 -12.06
CA SER A 616 -13.89 -6.75 -12.41
C SER A 616 -14.95 -6.02 -11.61
N ALA A 617 -16.22 -6.13 -12.02
CA ALA A 617 -17.35 -5.58 -11.27
C ALA A 617 -17.51 -6.16 -9.85
N ALA A 618 -16.94 -7.34 -9.61
CA ALA A 618 -16.91 -7.96 -8.29
C ALA A 618 -15.83 -7.34 -7.38
N THR A 619 -14.71 -6.90 -7.96
CA THR A 619 -13.53 -6.47 -7.19
C THR A 619 -13.45 -4.96 -7.01
N LEU A 620 -14.00 -4.18 -7.94
CA LEU A 620 -14.01 -2.72 -7.85
C LEU A 620 -15.38 -2.22 -7.36
N LYS A 621 -15.39 -1.53 -6.22
CA LYS A 621 -16.60 -1.01 -5.56
C LYS A 621 -16.54 0.50 -5.41
N LEU A 622 -17.71 1.13 -5.52
CA LEU A 622 -17.97 2.53 -5.21
C LEU A 622 -19.00 2.60 -4.09
N ALA A 623 -18.84 3.54 -3.18
CA ALA A 623 -19.86 3.96 -2.23
C ALA A 623 -20.12 5.44 -2.49
N VAL A 624 -21.40 5.80 -2.54
CA VAL A 624 -21.88 7.14 -2.84
C VAL A 624 -22.71 7.62 -1.65
N GLY A 625 -22.31 8.73 -1.05
CA GLY A 625 -23.07 9.38 0.01
C GLY A 625 -24.19 10.25 -0.56
N ILE A 626 -25.38 10.14 0.03
CA ILE A 626 -26.60 10.88 -0.34
C ILE A 626 -27.06 11.63 0.92
N THR A 627 -26.30 12.65 1.31
CA THR A 627 -26.44 13.26 2.65
C THR A 627 -27.75 14.02 2.86
N GLY A 628 -28.40 14.43 1.76
CA GLY A 628 -29.67 15.15 1.77
C GLY A 628 -30.90 14.26 1.93
N GLU A 629 -30.74 12.96 1.67
CA GLU A 629 -31.81 11.97 1.60
C GLU A 629 -32.73 11.99 2.83
N ALA A 630 -34.03 11.90 2.59
CA ALA A 630 -35.06 11.79 3.62
C ALA A 630 -35.55 10.35 3.78
N ILE A 631 -35.20 9.70 4.90
CA ILE A 631 -35.72 8.35 5.18
C ILE A 631 -37.15 8.45 5.76
N GLY A 632 -38.12 8.15 4.91
CA GLY A 632 -39.54 8.22 5.22
C GLY A 632 -40.02 9.67 5.43
N THR A 633 -40.09 10.12 6.68
CA THR A 633 -40.41 11.53 7.01
C THR A 633 -39.29 12.23 7.75
N THR A 634 -38.16 11.54 7.92
CA THR A 634 -37.01 12.03 8.67
C THR A 634 -36.08 12.78 7.72
N ALA A 635 -36.20 14.10 7.70
CA ALA A 635 -35.43 14.95 6.79
C ALA A 635 -33.91 14.84 7.04
N LYS A 636 -33.13 14.76 5.94
CA LYS A 636 -31.66 14.72 5.96
C LYS A 636 -31.10 13.65 6.89
N ALA A 637 -31.77 12.50 6.96
CA ALA A 637 -31.22 11.34 7.65
C ALA A 637 -29.99 10.83 6.90
N GLY A 638 -29.99 10.97 5.57
CA GLY A 638 -28.93 10.52 4.68
C GLY A 638 -29.01 9.03 4.36
N ALA A 639 -28.37 8.65 3.26
CA ALA A 639 -28.21 7.26 2.84
C ALA A 639 -26.87 7.05 2.12
N ILE A 640 -26.55 5.79 1.85
CA ILE A 640 -25.42 5.39 1.02
C ILE A 640 -25.92 4.39 -0.02
N SER A 641 -25.48 4.57 -1.25
CA SER A 641 -25.60 3.55 -2.29
C SER A 641 -24.23 3.01 -2.66
N THR A 642 -24.10 1.69 -2.74
CA THR A 642 -22.87 1.04 -3.20
C THR A 642 -23.06 0.42 -4.56
N PHE A 643 -22.06 0.53 -5.43
CA PHE A 643 -22.10 0.08 -6.83
C PHE A 643 -20.83 -0.69 -7.21
N SER A 644 -20.90 -1.39 -8.35
CA SER A 644 -19.69 -1.68 -9.12
C SER A 644 -19.15 -0.40 -9.76
N LEU A 645 -17.83 -0.19 -9.70
CA LEU A 645 -17.17 0.89 -10.47
C LEU A 645 -17.04 0.60 -11.96
N LEU A 646 -17.36 -0.63 -12.38
CA LEU A 646 -17.31 -1.05 -13.77
C LEU A 646 -18.72 -1.36 -14.27
N GLY A 647 -19.07 -0.75 -15.40
CA GLY A 647 -20.38 -0.91 -16.03
C GLY A 647 -21.47 -0.09 -15.35
N SER A 648 -22.71 -0.28 -15.79
CA SER A 648 -23.89 0.36 -15.22
C SER A 648 -24.27 -0.27 -13.87
N PRO A 649 -25.08 0.44 -13.06
CA PRO A 649 -25.81 -0.13 -11.93
C PRO A 649 -26.41 -1.51 -12.26
N GLY A 650 -26.44 -2.41 -11.28
CA GLY A 650 -27.00 -3.74 -11.43
C GLY A 650 -26.95 -4.59 -10.16
N ALA A 651 -26.82 -5.90 -10.35
CA ALA A 651 -27.07 -6.89 -9.30
C ALA A 651 -26.13 -6.86 -8.07
N ASN A 652 -25.09 -6.02 -8.06
CA ASN A 652 -24.19 -5.87 -6.91
C ASN A 652 -24.49 -4.62 -6.09
N ASP A 653 -25.50 -3.85 -6.48
CA ASP A 653 -25.79 -2.57 -5.87
C ASP A 653 -26.51 -2.77 -4.54
N HIS A 654 -26.31 -1.83 -3.63
CA HIS A 654 -26.87 -1.91 -2.29
C HIS A 654 -27.28 -0.55 -1.79
N TRP A 655 -28.47 -0.47 -1.21
CA TRP A 655 -28.94 0.68 -0.43
C TRP A 655 -28.60 0.46 1.03
N ILE A 656 -28.15 1.51 1.72
CA ILE A 656 -27.78 1.45 3.13
C ILE A 656 -28.34 2.68 3.83
N GLU A 657 -29.23 2.44 4.80
CA GLU A 657 -29.82 3.45 5.67
C GLU A 657 -29.78 3.03 7.14
N SER A 658 -30.02 3.96 8.06
CA SER A 658 -30.14 3.61 9.48
C SER A 658 -31.37 2.74 9.74
N GLY A 659 -31.16 1.54 10.28
CA GLY A 659 -32.23 0.66 10.73
C GLY A 659 -32.77 -0.31 9.68
N ASP A 660 -32.19 -0.32 8.48
CA ASP A 660 -32.43 -1.36 7.49
C ASP A 660 -31.70 -2.68 7.83
N ALA A 661 -31.83 -3.68 6.95
CA ALA A 661 -31.14 -4.95 7.12
C ALA A 661 -29.61 -4.85 6.87
N SER A 662 -29.18 -3.84 6.11
CA SER A 662 -27.80 -3.61 5.64
C SER A 662 -26.83 -3.27 6.78
N GLY A 663 -27.35 -2.84 7.92
CA GLY A 663 -26.66 -3.03 9.21
C GLY A 663 -26.22 -1.75 9.93
N ILE A 664 -26.59 -0.55 9.46
CA ILE A 664 -26.43 0.66 10.28
C ILE A 664 -27.45 0.59 11.43
N PRO A 665 -27.02 0.53 12.70
CA PRO A 665 -27.92 0.29 13.81
C PRO A 665 -28.72 1.55 14.19
N GLY A 666 -29.94 1.34 14.70
CA GLY A 666 -30.79 2.41 15.22
C GLY A 666 -31.80 2.93 14.19
N ALA A 667 -32.66 3.85 14.61
CA ALA A 667 -33.63 4.47 13.70
C ALA A 667 -33.00 5.70 13.02
N PRO A 668 -33.44 6.08 11.81
CA PRO A 668 -33.03 7.34 11.18
C PRO A 668 -33.31 8.53 12.10
N THR A 669 -32.38 9.48 12.17
CA THR A 669 -32.56 10.73 12.91
C THR A 669 -32.37 11.93 11.99
N ALA A 670 -33.15 13.00 12.23
CA ALA A 670 -33.10 14.18 11.38
C ALA A 670 -31.72 14.84 11.42
N ASN A 671 -31.20 15.22 10.25
CA ASN A 671 -29.85 15.77 10.05
C ASN A 671 -28.69 14.84 10.46
N ALA A 672 -28.89 13.52 10.52
CA ALA A 672 -27.78 12.58 10.74
C ALA A 672 -26.78 12.58 9.58
N GLN A 673 -27.24 12.90 8.36
CA GLN A 673 -26.42 12.96 7.15
C GLN A 673 -25.55 11.71 6.98
N LEU A 674 -26.14 10.52 7.12
CA LEU A 674 -25.48 9.27 6.76
C LEU A 674 -24.91 9.39 5.34
N GLY A 675 -23.67 8.93 5.16
CA GLY A 675 -22.91 9.14 3.92
C GLY A 675 -22.02 10.39 3.93
N ALA A 676 -21.99 11.21 4.98
CA ALA A 676 -21.10 12.37 5.05
C ALA A 676 -19.61 12.03 5.18
N SER A 677 -19.26 10.80 5.58
CA SER A 677 -17.89 10.34 5.70
C SER A 677 -17.79 8.86 5.34
N LEU A 678 -17.03 8.56 4.30
CA LEU A 678 -16.89 7.21 3.75
C LEU A 678 -15.41 6.88 3.55
N HIS A 679 -15.02 5.67 3.92
CA HIS A 679 -13.69 5.14 3.61
C HIS A 679 -13.77 3.64 3.39
N PHE A 680 -13.25 3.15 2.27
CA PHE A 680 -13.14 1.71 2.05
C PHE A 680 -11.76 1.20 2.42
N THR A 681 -11.75 0.02 3.02
CA THR A 681 -10.61 -0.89 2.94
C THR A 681 -11.01 -2.11 2.12
N ALA A 682 -10.07 -3.02 1.87
CA ALA A 682 -10.39 -4.23 1.12
C ALA A 682 -11.32 -5.20 1.88
N THR A 683 -11.58 -4.96 3.17
CA THR A 683 -12.37 -5.83 4.04
C THR A 683 -13.70 -5.19 4.46
N SER A 684 -13.79 -3.86 4.50
CA SER A 684 -14.93 -3.13 5.05
C SER A 684 -15.15 -1.77 4.41
N LEU A 685 -16.40 -1.29 4.45
CA LEU A 685 -16.73 0.13 4.33
C LEU A 685 -16.85 0.73 5.73
N TYR A 686 -16.04 1.73 6.02
CA TYR A 686 -16.20 2.58 7.21
C TYR A 686 -17.11 3.75 6.87
N VAL A 687 -18.13 3.91 7.71
CA VAL A 687 -19.16 4.93 7.60
C VAL A 687 -19.12 5.81 8.83
N GLY A 688 -18.60 7.01 8.68
CA GLY A 688 -18.63 8.03 9.72
C GLY A 688 -19.97 8.76 9.73
N MET A 689 -20.52 8.93 10.93
CA MET A 689 -21.74 9.69 11.18
C MET A 689 -21.39 10.80 12.18
N PRO A 690 -20.86 11.94 11.74
CA PRO A 690 -20.45 13.00 12.67
C PRO A 690 -21.62 13.77 13.27
N TYR A 691 -22.82 13.71 12.68
CA TYR A 691 -24.00 14.48 13.12
C TYR A 691 -25.05 13.65 13.89
N GLY A 692 -24.77 12.37 14.13
CA GLY A 692 -25.66 11.43 14.82
C GLY A 692 -25.04 10.02 14.80
N PRO A 693 -25.68 8.98 15.37
CA PRO A 693 -26.91 9.04 16.16
C PRO A 693 -26.68 9.56 17.59
N SER A 694 -25.42 9.67 18.04
CA SER A 694 -25.08 10.27 19.33
C SER A 694 -24.78 11.77 19.19
N THR A 695 -24.78 12.50 20.31
CA THR A 695 -24.38 13.94 20.32
C THR A 695 -22.92 14.15 19.96
N TYR A 696 -22.10 13.09 19.99
CA TYR A 696 -20.69 13.12 19.63
C TYR A 696 -20.43 12.64 18.19
N GLY A 697 -21.36 11.91 17.58
CA GLY A 697 -21.15 11.12 16.36
C GLY A 697 -20.83 9.65 16.62
N ALA A 698 -20.59 8.89 15.56
CA ALA A 698 -20.20 7.46 15.57
C ALA A 698 -19.49 7.07 14.27
N VAL A 699 -18.85 5.90 14.26
CA VAL A 699 -18.35 5.23 13.06
C VAL A 699 -18.83 3.79 13.03
N HIS A 700 -19.29 3.32 11.88
CA HIS A 700 -19.69 1.93 11.65
C HIS A 700 -18.77 1.28 10.61
N SER A 701 -18.18 0.15 10.94
CA SER A 701 -17.41 -0.70 10.02
C SER A 701 -18.33 -1.81 9.51
N LEU A 702 -18.67 -1.74 8.22
CA LEU A 702 -19.54 -2.66 7.52
C LEU A 702 -18.67 -3.63 6.72
N PRO A 703 -18.66 -4.94 7.04
CA PRO A 703 -17.94 -5.93 6.23
C PRO A 703 -18.40 -5.92 4.77
N MET A 704 -17.55 -6.37 3.84
CA MET A 704 -17.90 -6.41 2.40
C MET A 704 -19.25 -7.08 2.09
N SER A 705 -19.70 -8.04 2.90
CA SER A 705 -20.99 -8.72 2.76
C SER A 705 -22.22 -7.80 2.94
N ASN A 706 -22.07 -6.70 3.68
CA ASN A 706 -23.12 -5.72 3.96
C ASN A 706 -23.25 -4.66 2.86
N VAL A 707 -22.24 -4.58 1.99
CA VAL A 707 -22.09 -3.53 0.96
C VAL A 707 -22.00 -4.14 -0.43
N THR A 708 -22.39 -5.41 -0.57
CA THR A 708 -22.47 -6.11 -1.85
C THR A 708 -23.66 -7.06 -1.78
N ALA A 709 -24.59 -6.92 -2.71
CA ALA A 709 -25.80 -7.73 -2.73
C ALA A 709 -25.51 -9.24 -2.91
N GLY A 710 -26.39 -10.07 -2.34
CA GLY A 710 -26.39 -11.54 -2.54
C GLY A 710 -25.72 -12.36 -1.43
N GLY A 711 -25.10 -11.72 -0.44
CA GLY A 711 -24.60 -12.35 0.80
C GLY A 711 -25.59 -12.23 1.96
N ALA A 712 -25.34 -12.97 3.05
CA ALA A 712 -25.96 -12.65 4.34
C ALA A 712 -25.11 -11.58 5.03
N ASP A 713 -25.76 -10.57 5.60
CA ASP A 713 -25.07 -9.47 6.29
C ASP A 713 -24.19 -9.99 7.43
N GLY A 714 -23.00 -9.41 7.51
CA GLY A 714 -22.03 -9.65 8.56
C GLY A 714 -22.32 -8.81 9.80
N THR A 715 -21.51 -9.01 10.84
CA THR A 715 -21.61 -8.20 12.07
C THR A 715 -20.95 -6.85 11.83
N VAL A 716 -21.72 -5.78 12.00
CA VAL A 716 -21.21 -4.40 11.97
C VAL A 716 -20.53 -4.06 13.29
N THR A 717 -19.32 -3.49 13.20
CA THR A 717 -18.60 -2.97 14.37
C THR A 717 -18.90 -1.48 14.51
N THR A 718 -19.25 -1.04 15.73
CA THR A 718 -19.56 0.37 16.00
C THR A 718 -18.51 0.97 16.94
N PHE A 719 -17.89 2.06 16.51
CA PHE A 719 -17.03 2.89 17.33
C PHE A 719 -17.82 4.14 17.73
N GLN A 720 -18.08 4.31 19.02
CA GLN A 720 -18.85 5.44 19.52
C GLN A 720 -18.23 5.98 20.82
N PRO A 721 -17.99 7.30 20.92
CA PRO A 721 -17.59 7.95 22.16
C PRO A 721 -18.49 7.56 23.35
N GLY A 722 -17.87 7.19 24.46
CA GLY A 722 -18.55 6.66 25.66
C GLY A 722 -18.75 5.15 25.69
N SER A 723 -18.23 4.42 24.69
CA SER A 723 -18.28 2.96 24.61
C SER A 723 -16.94 2.38 24.18
N GLY A 724 -16.69 1.09 24.46
CA GLY A 724 -15.50 0.39 23.93
C GLY A 724 -14.14 0.95 24.37
N GLY A 725 -14.09 1.77 25.44
CA GLY A 725 -12.88 2.46 25.88
C GLY A 725 -12.71 3.87 25.32
N LEU A 726 -13.54 4.29 24.36
CA LEU A 726 -13.54 5.67 23.86
C LEU A 726 -14.12 6.64 24.91
N PRO A 727 -13.47 7.77 25.18
CA PRO A 727 -14.00 8.80 26.07
C PRO A 727 -15.40 9.28 25.62
N ALA A 728 -16.28 9.58 26.57
CA ALA A 728 -17.58 10.20 26.30
C ALA A 728 -17.43 11.71 26.08
N ALA A 729 -16.67 12.08 25.04
CA ALA A 729 -16.33 13.45 24.70
C ALA A 729 -16.13 13.59 23.19
N GLY A 730 -16.37 14.79 22.67
CA GLY A 730 -16.28 15.08 21.25
C GLY A 730 -17.43 15.96 20.76
N ALA A 731 -17.50 16.15 19.45
CA ALA A 731 -18.60 16.88 18.82
C ALA A 731 -18.98 16.34 17.43
N ARG A 732 -17.99 15.88 16.65
CA ARG A 732 -18.12 15.39 15.27
C ARG A 732 -17.23 14.18 15.04
N PHE A 733 -17.19 13.25 15.98
CA PHE A 733 -16.48 11.98 15.85
C PHE A 733 -16.99 11.21 14.63
N GLY A 734 -16.08 10.80 13.75
CA GLY A 734 -16.41 10.18 12.47
C GLY A 734 -16.53 11.18 11.32
N TYR A 735 -15.98 12.39 11.46
CA TYR A 735 -15.93 13.36 10.36
C TYR A 735 -15.02 12.85 9.23
N ASN A 736 -13.89 12.24 9.59
CA ASN A 736 -12.99 11.52 8.69
C ASN A 736 -12.54 10.20 9.34
N VAL A 737 -12.35 9.15 8.54
CA VAL A 737 -11.94 7.80 8.97
C VAL A 737 -10.90 7.24 7.99
N ARG A 738 -9.84 6.58 8.51
CA ARG A 738 -8.76 5.95 7.74
C ARG A 738 -8.23 4.67 8.41
#